data_AF-A0A830B6Z5-F1
#
_entry.id   AF-A0A830B6Z5-F1
#
_cell.length_a   1.000
_cell.length_b   1.000
_cell.length_c   1.000
_cell.angle_alpha   90.00
_cell.angle_beta   90.00
_cell.angle_gamma   90.00
#
_symmetry.space_group_name_H-M   'P 1'
#
loop_
_entity.id
_entity.type
_entity.pdbx_description
1 polymer ?
#
loop_
_entity_poly.entity_id
_entity_poly.type
_entity_poly.pdbx_seq_one_letter_code
_entity_poly.pdbx_strand_id
1 'polypeptide(L)'
;MDEKSSQETPLLSRKGDEFDTNGYPKKKTFLFSSAKWVLRVVMWVIFTSWASLIFLYPFNFVYDSYLNLIRPTQGTLFGVTGSIFVTFSAPILLIAFLATAYMVLCAREQRLIHKTSSSKYPRFRLWTFPVLVDGPFGVVSAAEMIGIVIFAAYVICAMTVFTVDNSGVLSWYHMPSKERSILLLENTGRDLGLIGIFCLAFLFLPVSRGSIILRLIDIPFEHATRYHVWLGHLTMLLFTLHGLFYVIGWTIEGRLIQKIMAWENIGVANLAGVISVVAGLLMWVTSLPGVRRMNFELFFYTHQLYIVFVVFMALHVGDFIFCFAAGGIFLFMLDRFLRFCQSRRTVDVVSARCFPCGTLELVLSKPANLHYNALGWIFLQVRELSWLQWHPFSVSSSPLDGEHHIAVLIKVLGNWTQKLERRILSISEKGPQTAITASVEGPYGHESPYHLTYENLILVAGGIGISPFLAILSDILHRNNEGKPCLPKNILIIWAVKTSDELPLLQTVDMDSICPNFSDTLNLEIQTYVTRQTEPSLEEGKAIEPVNSVFFPKPSKKRGMSILVGTGNIIWSGMYVIVSTIGLVITVTLLNVLYVNPYGVYQWWYKGLLFVVCMVVSVLVFGGFVIVLWHLWEGRRSVAELEETIEDEPKMLKSCGKEQYISTIQYGKRPDFGGMFE
;
A
#
# COMPACT_ATOMS: atom_id res chain seq x y z
N MET A 1 53.39 -49.23 -35.98
CA MET A 1 52.21 -49.92 -36.52
C MET A 1 51.22 -50.07 -35.39
N ASP A 2 50.29 -49.12 -35.35
CA ASP A 2 48.84 -49.33 -35.36
C ASP A 2 48.16 -50.29 -34.37
N GLU A 3 47.31 -49.63 -33.57
CA GLU A 3 45.85 -49.81 -33.49
C GLU A 3 45.22 -51.03 -32.79
N LYS A 4 44.55 -50.67 -31.68
CA LYS A 4 43.09 -50.79 -31.40
C LYS A 4 42.47 -52.10 -30.89
N SER A 5 41.50 -51.82 -30.01
CA SER A 5 40.22 -52.52 -29.74
C SER A 5 40.26 -53.45 -28.51
N SER A 6 39.36 -53.42 -27.53
CA SER A 6 38.19 -52.58 -27.20
C SER A 6 37.50 -53.14 -25.93
N GLN A 7 36.74 -52.27 -25.23
CA GLN A 7 35.54 -52.53 -24.38
C GLN A 7 35.66 -52.80 -22.87
N GLU A 8 35.55 -51.68 -22.11
CA GLU A 8 34.54 -51.31 -21.09
C GLU A 8 33.50 -52.38 -20.64
N THR A 9 33.17 -52.51 -19.35
CA THR A 9 32.45 -51.52 -18.53
C THR A 9 32.65 -51.68 -17.00
N PRO A 10 32.38 -50.62 -16.19
CA PRO A 10 32.70 -50.55 -14.75
C PRO A 10 31.47 -50.54 -13.83
N LEU A 11 31.66 -50.85 -12.54
CA LEU A 11 30.71 -50.58 -11.46
C LEU A 11 31.45 -50.04 -10.23
N LEU A 12 31.32 -48.73 -9.99
CA LEU A 12 30.81 -48.12 -8.73
C LEU A 12 31.15 -46.62 -8.66
N SER A 13 30.13 -45.82 -8.99
CA SER A 13 30.05 -44.38 -8.75
C SER A 13 29.99 -44.09 -7.25
N ARG A 14 30.94 -43.28 -6.75
CA ARG A 14 30.98 -42.79 -5.37
C ARG A 14 30.56 -41.31 -5.35
N LYS A 15 29.36 -41.07 -4.81
CA LYS A 15 28.88 -39.86 -4.12
C LYS A 15 29.82 -38.64 -4.16
N GLY A 16 29.59 -37.74 -5.11
CA GLY A 16 30.31 -36.45 -5.21
C GLY A 16 29.43 -35.21 -5.39
N ASP A 17 28.10 -35.33 -5.51
CA ASP A 17 27.25 -34.25 -6.05
C ASP A 17 26.13 -33.71 -5.14
N GLU A 18 26.15 -33.96 -3.82
CA GLU A 18 25.04 -33.57 -2.94
C GLU A 18 25.10 -32.13 -2.42
N PHE A 19 26.23 -31.42 -2.53
CA PHE A 19 26.40 -30.08 -1.95
C PHE A 19 26.68 -29.02 -3.02
N ASP A 20 26.09 -27.84 -2.86
CA ASP A 20 26.38 -26.68 -3.72
C ASP A 20 27.69 -25.99 -3.30
N THR A 21 28.20 -25.04 -4.09
CA THR A 21 29.50 -24.35 -3.86
C THR A 21 29.65 -23.69 -2.47
N ASN A 22 28.56 -23.58 -1.71
CA ASN A 22 28.51 -23.01 -0.37
C ASN A 22 28.26 -24.05 0.75
N GLY A 23 28.41 -25.36 0.49
CA GLY A 23 28.33 -26.40 1.53
C GLY A 23 26.91 -26.77 2.00
N TYR A 24 25.88 -26.43 1.23
CA TYR A 24 24.48 -26.79 1.52
C TYR A 24 23.97 -27.92 0.63
N PRO A 25 23.09 -28.82 1.14
CA PRO A 25 22.56 -29.91 0.34
C PRO A 25 21.66 -29.37 -0.78
N LYS A 26 22.06 -29.55 -2.05
CA LYS A 26 21.38 -29.03 -3.27
C LYS A 26 19.87 -29.34 -3.30
N LYS A 27 19.48 -30.43 -2.66
CA LYS A 27 18.09 -30.92 -2.59
C LYS A 27 17.16 -29.97 -1.83
N LYS A 28 17.64 -29.27 -0.78
CA LYS A 28 16.81 -28.34 0.02
C LYS A 28 16.54 -27.02 -0.72
N THR A 29 17.54 -26.44 -1.37
CA THR A 29 17.40 -25.21 -2.17
C THR A 29 16.49 -25.41 -3.37
N PHE A 30 16.57 -26.55 -4.05
CA PHE A 30 15.65 -26.89 -5.15
C PHE A 30 14.19 -27.04 -4.68
N LEU A 31 13.95 -27.67 -3.53
CA LEU A 31 12.61 -27.81 -2.94
C LEU A 31 11.98 -26.46 -2.57
N PHE A 32 12.76 -25.53 -2.02
CA PHE A 32 12.26 -24.18 -1.70
C PHE A 32 11.95 -23.37 -2.96
N SER A 33 12.82 -23.41 -3.96
CA SER A 33 12.64 -22.70 -5.23
C SER A 33 11.42 -23.23 -6.00
N SER A 34 11.24 -24.56 -6.05
CA SER A 34 10.06 -25.18 -6.67
C SER A 34 8.77 -24.86 -5.92
N ALA A 35 8.74 -24.95 -4.58
CA ALA A 35 7.57 -24.58 -3.79
C ALA A 35 7.14 -23.12 -4.00
N LYS A 36 8.10 -22.20 -4.05
CA LYS A 36 7.88 -20.77 -4.33
C LYS A 36 7.28 -20.55 -5.72
N TRP A 37 7.83 -21.22 -6.73
CA TRP A 37 7.33 -21.15 -8.10
C TRP A 37 5.90 -21.69 -8.20
N VAL A 38 5.64 -22.87 -7.61
CA VAL A 38 4.30 -23.48 -7.56
C VAL A 38 3.31 -22.52 -6.91
N LEU A 39 3.64 -21.97 -5.75
CA LEU A 39 2.75 -21.05 -5.03
C LEU A 39 2.43 -19.79 -5.83
N ARG A 40 3.44 -19.23 -6.52
CA ARG A 40 3.25 -18.10 -7.44
C ARG A 40 2.30 -18.46 -8.59
N VAL A 41 2.50 -19.60 -9.24
CA VAL A 41 1.65 -20.06 -10.34
C VAL A 41 0.21 -20.28 -9.86
N VAL A 42 0.03 -20.95 -8.72
CA VAL A 42 -1.29 -21.18 -8.12
C VAL A 42 -2.02 -19.87 -7.83
N MET A 43 -1.35 -18.90 -7.20
CA MET A 43 -1.96 -17.58 -6.95
C MET A 43 -2.37 -16.86 -8.24
N TRP A 44 -1.52 -16.91 -9.28
CA TRP A 44 -1.84 -16.33 -10.58
C TRP A 44 -3.04 -17.01 -11.25
N VAL A 45 -3.11 -18.35 -11.20
CA VAL A 45 -4.25 -19.11 -11.74
C VAL A 45 -5.54 -18.76 -10.99
N ILE A 46 -5.51 -18.69 -9.66
CA ILE A 46 -6.69 -18.31 -8.86
C ILE A 46 -7.13 -16.89 -9.23
N PHE A 47 -6.20 -15.94 -9.30
CA PHE A 47 -6.51 -14.55 -9.63
C PHE A 47 -7.08 -14.40 -11.04
N THR A 48 -6.46 -15.02 -12.04
CA THR A 48 -6.92 -14.92 -13.44
C THR A 48 -8.27 -15.59 -13.61
N SER A 49 -8.49 -16.78 -13.03
CA SER A 49 -9.81 -17.43 -13.06
C SER A 49 -10.89 -16.60 -12.37
N TRP A 50 -10.58 -16.00 -11.22
CA TRP A 50 -11.52 -15.13 -10.49
C TRP A 50 -11.83 -13.85 -11.27
N ALA A 51 -10.83 -13.16 -11.81
CA ALA A 51 -11.02 -11.95 -12.60
C ALA A 51 -11.75 -12.25 -13.92
N SER A 52 -11.43 -13.36 -14.59
CA SER A 52 -12.15 -13.82 -15.78
C SER A 52 -13.60 -14.14 -15.48
N LEU A 53 -13.91 -14.78 -14.34
CA LEU A 53 -15.29 -15.03 -13.93
C LEU A 53 -16.08 -13.72 -13.77
N ILE A 54 -15.49 -12.70 -13.15
CA ILE A 54 -16.13 -11.39 -12.98
C ILE A 54 -16.33 -10.69 -14.34
N PHE A 55 -15.30 -10.65 -15.19
CA PHE A 55 -15.38 -9.94 -16.46
C PHE A 55 -16.24 -10.63 -17.50
N LEU A 56 -16.35 -11.96 -17.44
CA LEU A 56 -17.19 -12.74 -18.33
C LEU A 56 -18.58 -13.04 -17.74
N TYR A 57 -18.86 -12.63 -16.50
CA TYR A 57 -20.16 -12.79 -15.86
C TYR A 57 -21.36 -12.34 -16.72
N PRO A 58 -21.29 -11.22 -17.48
CA PRO A 58 -22.40 -10.79 -18.32
C PRO A 58 -22.81 -11.79 -19.41
N PHE A 59 -21.93 -12.72 -19.80
CA PHE A 59 -22.23 -13.68 -20.86
C PHE A 59 -23.08 -14.84 -20.34
N ASN A 60 -24.15 -15.16 -21.06
CA ASN A 60 -25.12 -16.20 -20.68
C ASN A 60 -24.49 -17.56 -20.34
N PHE A 61 -23.49 -18.03 -21.10
CA PHE A 61 -22.85 -19.32 -20.82
C PHE A 61 -22.10 -19.35 -19.48
N VAL A 62 -21.52 -18.21 -19.06
CA VAL A 62 -20.84 -18.08 -17.76
C VAL A 62 -21.88 -17.96 -16.66
N TYR A 63 -22.91 -17.15 -16.88
CA TYR A 63 -24.00 -16.98 -15.94
C TYR A 63 -24.73 -18.30 -15.66
N ASP A 64 -25.02 -19.10 -16.68
CA ASP A 64 -25.62 -20.43 -16.54
C ASP A 64 -24.70 -21.40 -15.79
N SER A 65 -23.41 -21.39 -16.12
CA SER A 65 -22.40 -22.20 -15.41
C SER A 65 -22.32 -21.82 -13.93
N TYR A 66 -22.36 -20.52 -13.63
CA TYR A 66 -22.39 -19.96 -12.29
C TYR A 66 -23.65 -20.39 -11.52
N LEU A 67 -24.83 -20.30 -12.15
CA LEU A 67 -26.08 -20.76 -11.53
C LEU A 67 -26.04 -22.26 -11.23
N ASN A 68 -25.49 -23.06 -12.13
CA ASN A 68 -25.33 -24.51 -11.93
C ASN A 68 -24.37 -24.83 -10.77
N LEU A 69 -23.37 -23.97 -10.50
CA LEU A 69 -22.47 -24.12 -9.36
C LEU A 69 -23.18 -23.84 -8.01
N ILE A 70 -24.11 -22.89 -7.98
CA ILE A 70 -24.75 -22.44 -6.73
C ILE A 70 -26.05 -23.17 -6.42
N ARG A 71 -26.84 -23.58 -7.43
CA ARG A 71 -28.13 -24.29 -7.21
C ARG A 71 -28.02 -25.47 -6.22
N PRO A 72 -27.02 -26.36 -6.29
CA PRO A 72 -26.89 -27.49 -5.35
C PRO A 72 -26.66 -27.05 -3.90
N THR A 73 -26.11 -25.85 -3.70
CA THR A 73 -25.69 -25.37 -2.38
C THR A 73 -26.79 -24.65 -1.59
N GLN A 74 -27.95 -24.42 -2.22
CA GLN A 74 -29.10 -23.75 -1.60
C GLN A 74 -29.59 -24.44 -0.31
N GLY A 75 -29.44 -25.76 -0.20
CA GLY A 75 -29.82 -26.54 0.98
C GLY A 75 -28.71 -26.70 2.04
N THR A 76 -27.52 -26.15 1.82
CA THR A 76 -26.41 -26.26 2.78
C THR A 76 -26.54 -25.24 3.91
N LEU A 77 -25.80 -25.46 5.01
CA LEU A 77 -25.72 -24.54 6.17
C LEU A 77 -25.37 -23.09 5.81
N PHE A 78 -24.71 -22.89 4.67
CA PHE A 78 -24.26 -21.58 4.19
C PHE A 78 -25.19 -20.96 3.13
N GLY A 79 -26.13 -21.74 2.59
CA GLY A 79 -27.13 -21.30 1.60
C GLY A 79 -26.53 -20.64 0.36
N VAL A 80 -27.34 -19.80 -0.30
CA VAL A 80 -26.91 -19.01 -1.48
C VAL A 80 -25.80 -18.03 -1.12
N THR A 81 -25.94 -17.33 0.02
CA THR A 81 -25.01 -16.28 0.46
C THR A 81 -23.58 -16.80 0.57
N GLY A 82 -23.38 -17.96 1.20
CA GLY A 82 -22.04 -18.51 1.35
C GLY A 82 -21.44 -19.02 0.05
N SER A 83 -22.25 -19.51 -0.88
CA SER A 83 -21.73 -19.93 -2.20
C SER A 83 -21.32 -18.76 -3.05
N ILE A 84 -22.06 -17.64 -2.97
CA ILE A 84 -21.63 -16.38 -3.59
C ILE A 84 -20.36 -15.89 -2.92
N PHE A 85 -20.26 -15.94 -1.59
CA PHE A 85 -19.04 -15.59 -0.87
C PHE A 85 -17.84 -16.42 -1.32
N VAL A 86 -17.98 -17.75 -1.42
CA VAL A 86 -16.92 -18.66 -1.89
C VAL A 86 -16.53 -18.36 -3.34
N THR A 87 -17.48 -17.97 -4.17
CA THR A 87 -17.22 -17.68 -5.59
C THR A 87 -16.51 -16.35 -5.79
N PHE A 88 -16.95 -15.28 -5.12
CA PHE A 88 -16.49 -13.91 -5.41
C PHE A 88 -15.59 -13.31 -4.34
N SER A 89 -15.76 -13.66 -3.07
CA SER A 89 -15.00 -13.07 -1.96
C SER A 89 -13.86 -13.98 -1.47
N ALA A 90 -14.05 -15.29 -1.42
CA ALA A 90 -13.03 -16.21 -0.93
C ALA A 90 -11.75 -16.28 -1.79
N PRO A 91 -11.77 -16.14 -3.13
CA PRO A 91 -10.54 -16.24 -3.92
C PRO A 91 -9.50 -15.17 -3.56
N ILE A 92 -9.92 -13.92 -3.33
CA ILE A 92 -9.00 -12.85 -2.94
C ILE A 92 -8.45 -13.05 -1.52
N LEU A 93 -9.26 -13.61 -0.61
CA LEU A 93 -8.83 -13.98 0.74
C LEU A 93 -7.86 -15.17 0.72
N LEU A 94 -8.10 -16.14 -0.16
CA LEU A 94 -7.22 -17.28 -0.38
C LEU A 94 -5.88 -16.84 -0.96
N ILE A 95 -5.88 -15.88 -1.90
CA ILE A 95 -4.64 -15.26 -2.40
C ILE A 95 -3.88 -14.61 -1.24
N ALA A 96 -4.54 -13.88 -0.33
CA ALA A 96 -3.87 -13.30 0.85
C ALA A 96 -3.27 -14.37 1.78
N PHE A 97 -3.95 -15.51 1.96
CA PHE A 97 -3.42 -16.68 2.69
C PHE A 97 -2.16 -17.24 2.01
N LEU A 98 -2.24 -17.53 0.70
CA LEU A 98 -1.13 -18.08 -0.07
C LEU A 98 0.05 -17.10 -0.15
N ALA A 99 -0.23 -15.80 -0.25
CA ALA A 99 0.76 -14.73 -0.28
C ALA A 99 1.58 -14.71 1.02
N THR A 100 0.95 -14.98 2.16
CA THR A 100 1.65 -15.10 3.45
C THR A 100 2.70 -16.22 3.38
N ALA A 101 2.30 -17.42 2.94
CA ALA A 101 3.21 -18.55 2.83
C ALA A 101 4.36 -18.24 1.84
N TYR A 102 4.05 -17.57 0.73
CA TYR A 102 5.03 -17.16 -0.28
C TYR A 102 6.07 -16.21 0.32
N MET A 103 5.62 -15.18 1.04
CA MET A 103 6.48 -14.17 1.64
C MET A 103 7.38 -14.76 2.74
N VAL A 104 6.88 -15.73 3.53
CA VAL A 104 7.70 -16.44 4.53
C VAL A 104 8.82 -17.24 3.85
N LEU A 105 8.53 -17.91 2.73
CA LEU A 105 9.54 -18.63 1.95
C LEU A 105 10.57 -17.68 1.33
N CYS A 106 10.12 -16.54 0.78
CA CYS A 106 11.01 -15.49 0.26
C CYS A 106 11.95 -14.94 1.33
N ALA A 107 11.43 -14.58 2.50
CA ALA A 107 12.24 -14.03 3.59
C ALA A 107 13.32 -15.03 4.08
N ARG A 108 13.00 -16.33 4.07
CA ARG A 108 13.95 -17.39 4.41
C ARG A 108 15.03 -17.56 3.34
N GLU A 109 14.65 -17.49 2.07
CA GLU A 109 15.57 -17.56 0.93
C GLU A 109 16.51 -16.34 0.88
N GLN A 110 16.00 -15.14 1.12
CA GLN A 110 16.79 -13.90 1.09
C GLN A 110 17.85 -13.86 2.21
N ARG A 111 17.58 -14.49 3.36
CA ARG A 111 18.59 -14.74 4.41
C ARG A 111 19.65 -15.78 4.02
N LEU A 112 19.31 -16.71 3.13
CA LEU A 112 20.20 -17.78 2.67
C LEU A 112 21.03 -17.38 1.43
N ILE A 113 20.50 -16.49 0.60
CA ILE A 113 21.06 -16.06 -0.69
C ILE A 113 21.58 -14.61 -0.60
N HIS A 114 22.31 -14.29 0.46
CA HIS A 114 23.00 -12.99 0.53
C HIS A 114 24.26 -12.95 -0.36
N LYS A 115 24.39 -13.82 -1.37
CA LYS A 115 25.65 -13.97 -2.12
C LYS A 115 25.56 -14.32 -3.62
N THR A 116 24.41 -14.26 -4.28
CA THR A 116 24.39 -14.47 -5.74
C THR A 116 23.75 -13.31 -6.51
N SER A 117 24.66 -12.58 -7.18
CA SER A 117 24.53 -11.91 -8.47
C SER A 117 23.11 -11.84 -9.06
N SER A 118 22.62 -10.59 -9.18
CA SER A 118 21.46 -10.24 -9.97
C SER A 118 21.66 -10.64 -11.43
N SER A 119 20.58 -11.11 -12.06
CA SER A 119 20.50 -11.42 -13.49
C SER A 119 21.22 -10.36 -14.36
N LYS A 120 22.17 -10.80 -15.19
CA LYS A 120 22.99 -10.00 -16.11
C LYS A 120 22.22 -9.29 -17.25
N TYR A 121 20.90 -9.38 -17.29
CA TYR A 121 20.10 -8.85 -18.40
C TYR A 121 19.06 -7.84 -17.90
N PRO A 122 19.01 -6.63 -18.48
CA PRO A 122 17.92 -5.70 -18.21
C PRO A 122 16.62 -6.36 -18.69
N ARG A 123 15.76 -6.75 -17.75
CA ARG A 123 14.42 -7.23 -18.09
C ARG A 123 13.54 -6.02 -18.38
N PHE A 124 12.97 -5.98 -19.58
CA PHE A 124 11.92 -5.02 -19.92
C PHE A 124 10.76 -5.19 -18.93
N ARG A 125 10.50 -4.18 -18.10
CA ARG A 125 9.39 -4.18 -17.15
C ARG A 125 8.32 -3.23 -17.68
N LEU A 126 7.20 -3.79 -18.14
CA LEU A 126 6.02 -3.03 -18.58
C LEU A 126 5.50 -2.06 -17.49
N TRP A 127 5.76 -2.37 -16.22
CA TRP A 127 5.41 -1.55 -15.06
C TRP A 127 6.17 -0.22 -14.99
N THR A 128 7.37 -0.15 -15.57
CA THR A 128 8.22 1.04 -15.52
C THR A 128 8.32 1.76 -16.86
N PHE A 129 7.73 1.21 -17.93
CA PHE A 129 7.76 1.82 -19.26
C PHE A 129 6.64 2.85 -19.40
N PRO A 130 6.92 4.17 -19.42
CA PRO A 130 5.89 5.18 -19.61
C PRO A 130 5.39 5.17 -21.06
N VAL A 131 4.07 5.06 -21.24
CA VAL A 131 3.41 5.11 -22.56
C VAL A 131 2.76 6.48 -22.78
N LEU A 132 2.16 7.04 -21.73
CA LEU A 132 1.58 8.37 -21.76
C LEU A 132 2.37 9.26 -20.80
N VAL A 133 2.97 10.31 -21.32
CA VAL A 133 3.58 11.40 -20.56
C VAL A 133 2.72 12.63 -20.86
N ASP A 134 2.16 13.26 -19.83
CA ASP A 134 1.23 14.41 -19.92
C ASP A 134 -0.17 14.15 -20.51
N GLY A 135 -0.96 13.28 -19.86
CA GLY A 135 -2.41 13.14 -20.08
C GLY A 135 -3.27 13.50 -18.86
N PRO A 136 -4.61 13.46 -18.97
CA PRO A 136 -5.53 13.67 -17.83
C PRO A 136 -5.32 12.64 -16.69
N PHE A 137 -4.64 11.53 -16.99
CA PHE A 137 -4.28 10.48 -16.05
C PHE A 137 -2.84 10.60 -15.48
N GLY A 138 -2.09 11.64 -15.84
CA GLY A 138 -0.67 11.80 -15.51
C GLY A 138 0.24 10.89 -16.34
N VAL A 139 1.38 10.49 -15.78
CA VAL A 139 2.32 9.55 -16.42
C VAL A 139 1.76 8.13 -16.31
N VAL A 140 1.37 7.49 -17.40
CA VAL A 140 0.77 6.14 -17.40
C VAL A 140 1.76 5.12 -17.99
N SER A 141 2.06 4.06 -17.25
CA SER A 141 2.90 2.97 -17.73
C SER A 141 2.17 2.05 -18.71
N ALA A 142 2.90 1.23 -19.47
CA ALA A 142 2.31 0.26 -20.39
C ALA A 142 1.38 -0.72 -19.67
N ALA A 143 1.79 -1.22 -18.49
CA ALA A 143 0.95 -2.10 -17.68
C ALA A 143 -0.32 -1.40 -17.18
N GLU A 144 -0.22 -0.14 -16.75
CA GLU A 144 -1.37 0.67 -16.33
C GLU A 144 -2.34 0.90 -17.51
N MET A 145 -1.82 1.18 -18.71
CA MET A 145 -2.63 1.38 -19.91
C MET A 145 -3.43 0.13 -20.28
N ILE A 146 -2.79 -1.05 -20.22
CA ILE A 146 -3.46 -2.33 -20.45
C ILE A 146 -4.61 -2.51 -19.45
N GLY A 147 -4.39 -2.22 -18.17
CA GLY A 147 -5.43 -2.30 -17.14
C GLY A 147 -6.63 -1.40 -17.44
N ILE A 148 -6.39 -0.14 -17.84
CA ILE A 148 -7.45 0.81 -18.21
C ILE A 148 -8.26 0.29 -19.40
N VAL A 149 -7.57 -0.17 -20.45
CA VAL A 149 -8.22 -0.70 -21.67
C VAL A 149 -9.08 -1.93 -21.35
N ILE A 150 -8.59 -2.85 -20.50
CA ILE A 150 -9.35 -4.04 -20.08
C ILE A 150 -10.64 -3.64 -19.35
N PHE A 151 -10.57 -2.74 -18.36
CA PHE A 151 -11.76 -2.31 -17.63
C PHE A 151 -12.75 -1.54 -18.52
N ALA A 152 -12.24 -0.68 -19.42
CA ALA A 152 -13.09 0.05 -20.37
C ALA A 152 -13.80 -0.93 -21.35
N ALA A 153 -13.05 -1.89 -21.91
CA ALA A 153 -13.60 -2.91 -22.78
C ALA A 153 -14.63 -3.77 -22.05
N TYR A 154 -14.37 -4.15 -20.79
CA TYR A 154 -15.32 -4.87 -19.96
C TYR A 154 -16.63 -4.10 -19.79
N VAL A 155 -16.59 -2.83 -19.37
CA VAL A 155 -17.80 -2.03 -19.15
C VAL A 155 -18.61 -1.89 -20.44
N ILE A 156 -17.96 -1.58 -21.55
CA ILE A 156 -18.63 -1.44 -22.85
C ILE A 156 -19.26 -2.77 -23.30
N CYS A 157 -18.51 -3.87 -23.18
CA CYS A 157 -18.97 -5.19 -23.56
C CYS A 157 -20.15 -5.65 -22.68
N ALA A 158 -20.02 -5.53 -21.36
CA ALA A 158 -21.06 -5.86 -20.40
C ALA A 158 -22.36 -5.09 -20.69
N MET A 159 -22.25 -3.77 -20.86
CA MET A 159 -23.39 -2.92 -21.21
C MET A 159 -24.04 -3.35 -22.54
N THR A 160 -23.24 -3.69 -23.55
CA THR A 160 -23.76 -4.14 -24.84
C THR A 160 -24.51 -5.45 -24.71
N VAL A 161 -23.93 -6.45 -24.04
CA VAL A 161 -24.55 -7.77 -23.84
C VAL A 161 -25.87 -7.64 -23.08
N PHE A 162 -25.86 -6.94 -21.93
CA PHE A 162 -27.09 -6.75 -21.15
C PHE A 162 -28.17 -5.97 -21.92
N THR A 163 -27.79 -4.95 -22.70
CA THR A 163 -28.74 -4.19 -23.52
C THR A 163 -29.38 -5.08 -24.59
N VAL A 164 -28.58 -5.91 -25.28
CA VAL A 164 -29.08 -6.83 -26.30
C VAL A 164 -30.03 -7.86 -25.67
N ASP A 165 -29.64 -8.48 -24.57
CA ASP A 165 -30.46 -9.49 -23.88
C ASP A 165 -31.78 -8.89 -23.37
N ASN A 166 -31.73 -7.73 -22.72
CA ASN A 166 -32.93 -7.02 -22.26
C ASN A 166 -33.86 -6.67 -23.42
N SER A 167 -33.31 -6.18 -24.54
CA SER A 167 -34.10 -5.82 -25.72
C SER A 167 -34.74 -7.03 -26.40
N GLY A 168 -34.02 -8.16 -26.43
CA GLY A 168 -34.50 -9.44 -26.96
C GLY A 168 -35.67 -9.97 -26.14
N VAL A 169 -35.51 -10.02 -24.81
CA VAL A 169 -36.58 -10.47 -23.90
C VAL A 169 -37.81 -9.56 -24.00
N LEU A 170 -37.63 -8.24 -24.01
CA LEU A 170 -38.75 -7.30 -24.15
C LEU A 170 -39.49 -7.44 -25.49
N SER A 171 -38.79 -7.80 -26.57
CA SER A 171 -39.39 -7.96 -27.89
C SER A 171 -40.44 -9.07 -27.94
N TRP A 172 -40.37 -10.05 -27.04
CA TRP A 172 -41.32 -11.16 -26.96
C TRP A 172 -42.65 -10.76 -26.28
N TYR A 173 -42.66 -9.68 -25.51
CA TYR A 173 -43.86 -9.20 -24.82
C TYR A 173 -44.48 -8.03 -25.60
N HIS A 174 -45.76 -8.16 -25.96
CA HIS A 174 -46.54 -7.07 -26.56
C HIS A 174 -46.95 -6.08 -25.45
N MET A 175 -46.09 -5.09 -25.19
CA MET A 175 -46.34 -4.05 -24.18
C MET A 175 -46.45 -2.64 -24.81
N PRO A 176 -47.25 -1.73 -24.21
CA PRO A 176 -47.28 -0.33 -24.60
C PRO A 176 -45.89 0.31 -24.60
N SER A 177 -45.64 1.22 -25.56
CA SER A 177 -44.34 1.90 -25.72
C SER A 177 -43.83 2.53 -24.40
N LYS A 178 -44.73 3.14 -23.62
CA LYS A 178 -44.39 3.78 -22.34
C LYS A 178 -43.87 2.79 -21.30
N GLU A 179 -44.56 1.68 -21.09
CA GLU A 179 -44.18 0.63 -20.12
C GLU A 179 -42.88 -0.04 -20.53
N ARG A 180 -42.71 -0.28 -21.84
CA ARG A 180 -41.47 -0.81 -22.41
C ARG A 180 -40.28 0.09 -22.09
N SER A 181 -40.41 1.41 -22.25
CA SER A 181 -39.34 2.37 -21.94
C SER A 181 -38.99 2.41 -20.45
N ILE A 182 -39.99 2.34 -19.56
CA ILE A 182 -39.76 2.30 -18.11
C ILE A 182 -38.97 1.05 -17.74
N LEU A 183 -39.42 -0.12 -18.21
CA LEU A 183 -38.76 -1.40 -17.90
C LEU A 183 -37.33 -1.45 -18.46
N LEU A 184 -37.09 -0.88 -19.64
CA LEU A 184 -35.75 -0.74 -20.19
C LEU A 184 -34.84 0.10 -19.29
N LEU A 185 -35.34 1.25 -18.80
CA LEU A 185 -34.60 2.11 -17.87
C LEU A 185 -34.28 1.38 -16.56
N GLU A 186 -35.26 0.70 -15.96
CA GLU A 186 -35.06 -0.04 -14.71
C GLU A 186 -34.07 -1.20 -14.86
N ASN A 187 -34.17 -1.98 -15.93
CA ASN A 187 -33.22 -3.06 -16.21
C ASN A 187 -31.81 -2.51 -16.46
N THR A 188 -31.68 -1.46 -17.28
CA THR A 188 -30.38 -0.84 -17.53
C THR A 188 -29.79 -0.26 -16.24
N GLY A 189 -30.63 0.32 -15.38
CA GLY A 189 -30.24 0.77 -14.05
C GLY A 189 -29.68 -0.38 -13.22
N ARG A 190 -30.41 -1.51 -13.12
CA ARG A 190 -29.95 -2.73 -12.44
C ARG A 190 -28.59 -3.22 -12.94
N ASP A 191 -28.41 -3.27 -14.25
CA ASP A 191 -27.18 -3.76 -14.89
C ASP A 191 -25.98 -2.86 -14.57
N LEU A 192 -26.17 -1.54 -14.61
CA LEU A 192 -25.17 -0.56 -14.17
C LEU A 192 -24.80 -0.75 -12.69
N GLY A 193 -25.77 -1.06 -11.84
CA GLY A 193 -25.55 -1.38 -10.43
C GLY A 193 -24.69 -2.64 -10.24
N LEU A 194 -24.95 -3.67 -11.06
CA LEU A 194 -24.17 -4.91 -11.06
C LEU A 194 -22.73 -4.71 -11.58
N ILE A 195 -22.54 -3.97 -12.67
CA ILE A 195 -21.20 -3.63 -13.15
C ILE A 195 -20.47 -2.79 -12.08
N GLY A 196 -21.17 -1.85 -11.45
CA GLY A 196 -20.65 -1.02 -10.37
C GLY A 196 -20.18 -1.83 -9.16
N ILE A 197 -20.92 -2.87 -8.74
CA ILE A 197 -20.48 -3.71 -7.61
C ILE A 197 -19.27 -4.58 -7.95
N PHE A 198 -19.13 -5.01 -9.21
CA PHE A 198 -17.90 -5.68 -9.65
C PHE A 198 -16.70 -4.74 -9.67
N CYS A 199 -16.86 -3.48 -10.09
CA CYS A 199 -15.80 -2.48 -9.93
C CYS A 199 -15.46 -2.22 -8.44
N LEU A 200 -16.48 -2.18 -7.57
CA LEU A 200 -16.32 -2.02 -6.13
C LEU A 200 -15.51 -3.16 -5.48
N ALA A 201 -15.63 -4.39 -6.00
CA ALA A 201 -14.86 -5.55 -5.52
C ALA A 201 -13.34 -5.33 -5.61
N PHE A 202 -12.89 -4.55 -6.60
CA PHE A 202 -11.48 -4.17 -6.75
C PHE A 202 -11.12 -2.85 -6.05
N LEU A 203 -12.09 -1.97 -5.78
CA LEU A 203 -11.86 -0.58 -5.34
C LEU A 203 -11.06 -0.46 -4.03
N PHE A 204 -11.27 -1.38 -3.08
CA PHE A 204 -10.66 -1.33 -1.75
C PHE A 204 -9.28 -2.00 -1.68
N LEU A 205 -8.92 -2.84 -2.64
CA LEU A 205 -7.63 -3.55 -2.65
C LEU A 205 -6.43 -2.58 -2.71
N PRO A 206 -6.40 -1.55 -3.59
CA PRO A 206 -5.25 -0.68 -3.72
C PRO A 206 -5.03 0.28 -2.54
N VAL A 207 -6.04 0.49 -1.69
CA VAL A 207 -5.95 1.38 -0.52
C VAL A 207 -5.58 0.68 0.79
N SER A 208 -5.39 -0.64 0.73
CA SER A 208 -5.01 -1.48 1.87
C SER A 208 -3.49 -1.45 2.11
N ARG A 209 -2.97 -0.33 2.65
CA ARG A 209 -1.53 0.03 2.75
C ARG A 209 -0.62 -1.07 3.27
N GLY A 210 -1.02 -1.76 4.34
CA GLY A 210 -0.26 -2.83 4.98
C GLY A 210 -0.68 -4.23 4.53
N SER A 211 -1.54 -4.34 3.51
CA SER A 211 -2.02 -5.63 3.02
C SER A 211 -0.90 -6.45 2.40
N ILE A 212 -0.90 -7.74 2.75
CA ILE A 212 0.01 -8.75 2.20
C ILE A 212 -0.12 -8.84 0.68
N ILE A 213 -1.29 -8.48 0.11
CA ILE A 213 -1.51 -8.46 -1.34
C ILE A 213 -0.66 -7.39 -2.02
N LEU A 214 -0.62 -6.16 -1.49
CA LEU A 214 0.22 -5.10 -2.08
C LEU A 214 1.71 -5.45 -1.96
N ARG A 215 2.11 -6.04 -0.83
CA ARG A 215 3.47 -6.54 -0.60
C ARG A 215 3.85 -7.67 -1.56
N LEU A 216 2.90 -8.55 -1.91
CA LEU A 216 3.11 -9.64 -2.87
C LEU A 216 3.38 -9.12 -4.29
N ILE A 217 2.60 -8.13 -4.73
CA ILE A 217 2.72 -7.55 -6.07
C ILE A 217 3.92 -6.58 -6.14
N ASP A 218 4.44 -6.16 -4.98
CA ASP A 218 5.52 -5.18 -4.81
C ASP A 218 5.23 -3.86 -5.54
N ILE A 219 3.95 -3.47 -5.54
CA ILE A 219 3.51 -2.15 -5.99
C ILE A 219 3.45 -1.25 -4.74
N PRO A 220 4.19 -0.13 -4.72
CA PRO A 220 4.14 0.80 -3.60
C PRO A 220 2.75 1.43 -3.52
N PHE A 221 2.33 1.79 -2.31
CA PHE A 221 1.02 2.38 -2.06
C PHE A 221 0.72 3.62 -2.93
N GLU A 222 1.73 4.45 -3.21
CA GLU A 222 1.60 5.65 -4.03
C GLU A 222 1.06 5.32 -5.44
N HIS A 223 1.66 4.32 -6.08
CA HIS A 223 1.18 3.81 -7.36
C HIS A 223 -0.17 3.10 -7.21
N ALA A 224 -0.34 2.29 -6.16
CA ALA A 224 -1.60 1.60 -5.90
C ALA A 224 -2.80 2.57 -5.78
N THR A 225 -2.61 3.72 -5.14
CA THR A 225 -3.68 4.72 -4.97
C THR A 225 -4.23 5.26 -6.29
N ARG A 226 -3.44 5.25 -7.37
CA ARG A 226 -3.92 5.68 -8.69
C ARG A 226 -5.04 4.79 -9.20
N TYR A 227 -4.91 3.48 -9.03
CA TYR A 227 -5.97 2.53 -9.40
C TYR A 227 -7.23 2.75 -8.58
N HIS A 228 -7.11 3.07 -7.29
CA HIS A 228 -8.26 3.43 -6.46
C HIS A 228 -8.96 4.70 -6.97
N VAL A 229 -8.20 5.72 -7.39
CA VAL A 229 -8.78 6.94 -7.98
C VAL A 229 -9.53 6.60 -9.27
N TRP A 230 -8.93 5.85 -10.19
CA TRP A 230 -9.55 5.46 -11.47
C TRP A 230 -10.82 4.61 -11.26
N LEU A 231 -10.71 3.54 -10.46
CA LEU A 231 -11.86 2.69 -10.11
C LEU A 231 -12.92 3.46 -9.33
N GLY A 232 -12.53 4.43 -8.50
CA GLY A 232 -13.43 5.28 -7.74
C GLY A 232 -14.29 6.15 -8.65
N HIS A 233 -13.69 6.81 -9.64
CA HIS A 233 -14.42 7.56 -10.66
C HIS A 233 -15.38 6.66 -11.44
N LEU A 234 -14.91 5.49 -11.89
CA LEU A 234 -15.74 4.55 -12.65
C LEU A 234 -16.92 4.03 -11.82
N THR A 235 -16.66 3.58 -10.59
CA THR A 235 -17.68 3.04 -9.67
C THR A 235 -18.73 4.10 -9.33
N MET A 236 -18.30 5.33 -9.02
CA MET A 236 -19.23 6.40 -8.69
C MET A 236 -20.05 6.85 -9.90
N LEU A 237 -19.47 6.88 -11.10
CA LEU A 237 -20.21 7.14 -12.33
C LEU A 237 -21.29 6.08 -12.55
N LEU A 238 -20.95 4.80 -12.45
CA LEU A 238 -21.88 3.68 -12.63
C LEU A 238 -23.02 3.70 -11.60
N PHE A 239 -22.71 3.90 -10.31
CA PHE A 239 -23.74 4.00 -9.27
C PHE A 239 -24.64 5.24 -9.40
N THR A 240 -24.08 6.35 -9.87
CA THR A 240 -24.88 7.56 -10.15
C THR A 240 -25.84 7.32 -11.31
N LEU A 241 -25.37 6.70 -12.40
CA LEU A 241 -26.21 6.36 -13.55
C LEU A 241 -27.27 5.29 -13.20
N HIS A 242 -26.89 4.29 -12.40
CA HIS A 242 -27.82 3.31 -11.82
C HIS A 242 -28.98 3.99 -11.11
N GLY A 243 -28.69 4.89 -10.15
CA GLY A 243 -29.72 5.64 -9.43
C GLY A 243 -30.53 6.56 -10.34
N LEU A 244 -29.87 7.24 -11.29
CA LEU A 244 -30.51 8.16 -12.23
C LEU A 244 -31.56 7.47 -13.11
N PHE A 245 -31.26 6.28 -13.64
CA PHE A 245 -32.21 5.56 -14.50
C PHE A 245 -33.46 5.11 -13.75
N TYR A 246 -33.33 4.67 -12.50
CA TYR A 246 -34.48 4.40 -11.63
C TYR A 246 -35.28 5.67 -11.34
N VAL A 247 -34.62 6.79 -11.01
CA VAL A 247 -35.28 8.08 -10.78
C VAL A 247 -36.10 8.52 -12.01
N ILE A 248 -35.54 8.40 -13.21
CA ILE A 248 -36.25 8.73 -14.46
C ILE A 248 -37.45 7.80 -14.65
N GLY A 249 -37.26 6.48 -14.52
CA GLY A 249 -38.34 5.49 -14.64
C GLY A 249 -39.50 5.75 -13.68
N TRP A 250 -39.20 5.93 -12.40
CA TRP A 250 -40.21 6.18 -11.35
C TRP A 250 -40.89 7.55 -11.48
N THR A 251 -40.22 8.53 -12.08
CA THR A 251 -40.82 9.83 -12.40
C THR A 251 -41.87 9.68 -13.50
N ILE A 252 -41.56 8.92 -14.56
CA ILE A 252 -42.51 8.65 -15.66
C ILE A 252 -43.74 7.87 -15.18
N GLU A 253 -43.57 7.01 -14.18
CA GLU A 253 -44.66 6.30 -13.49
C GLU A 253 -45.45 7.16 -12.50
N GLY A 254 -44.93 8.31 -12.07
CA GLY A 254 -45.55 9.17 -11.05
C GLY A 254 -45.43 8.63 -9.62
N ARG A 255 -44.51 7.70 -9.34
CA ARG A 255 -44.33 7.05 -8.02
C ARG A 255 -42.99 7.35 -7.35
N LEU A 256 -42.27 8.37 -7.80
CA LEU A 256 -40.90 8.69 -7.39
C LEU A 256 -40.69 8.71 -5.87
N ILE A 257 -41.47 9.53 -5.14
CA ILE A 257 -41.28 9.72 -3.69
C ILE A 257 -41.52 8.41 -2.94
N GLN A 258 -42.58 7.68 -3.32
CA GLN A 258 -42.91 6.39 -2.71
C GLN A 258 -41.77 5.38 -2.91
N LYS A 259 -41.19 5.31 -4.10
CA LYS A 259 -40.11 4.37 -4.42
C LYS A 259 -38.77 4.76 -3.78
N ILE A 260 -38.41 6.04 -3.75
CA ILE A 260 -37.18 6.52 -3.08
C ILE A 260 -37.24 6.28 -1.57
N MET A 261 -38.39 6.50 -0.95
CA MET A 261 -38.58 6.33 0.50
C MET A 261 -38.86 4.86 0.89
N ALA A 262 -38.94 3.94 -0.07
CA ALA A 262 -39.26 2.55 0.20
C ALA A 262 -38.13 1.86 0.97
N TRP A 263 -38.52 1.20 2.05
CA TRP A 263 -37.67 0.30 2.84
C TRP A 263 -38.30 -1.09 2.84
N GLU A 264 -38.12 -1.83 1.74
CA GLU A 264 -38.75 -3.13 1.55
C GLU A 264 -38.00 -4.23 2.33
N ASN A 265 -38.76 -5.17 2.93
CA ASN A 265 -38.18 -6.30 3.65
C ASN A 265 -37.66 -7.40 2.70
N ILE A 266 -38.30 -7.55 1.55
CA ILE A 266 -37.95 -8.53 0.51
C ILE A 266 -37.57 -7.72 -0.72
N GLY A 267 -36.38 -7.97 -1.26
CA GLY A 267 -35.81 -7.15 -2.33
C GLY A 267 -34.86 -6.07 -1.79
N VAL A 268 -34.61 -5.05 -2.62
CA VAL A 268 -33.65 -3.98 -2.30
C VAL A 268 -34.30 -2.84 -1.51
N ALA A 269 -33.62 -2.34 -0.49
CA ALA A 269 -34.09 -1.20 0.30
C ALA A 269 -33.65 0.11 -0.39
N ASN A 270 -34.55 0.76 -1.13
CA ASN A 270 -34.23 1.92 -1.96
C ASN A 270 -33.72 3.12 -1.14
N LEU A 271 -34.35 3.42 -0.01
CA LEU A 271 -33.91 4.54 0.84
C LEU A 271 -32.47 4.34 1.34
N ALA A 272 -32.09 3.09 1.65
CA ALA A 272 -30.70 2.78 2.02
C ALA A 272 -29.75 3.02 0.84
N GLY A 273 -30.15 2.64 -0.38
CA GLY A 273 -29.38 2.91 -1.61
C GLY A 273 -29.19 4.41 -1.86
N VAL A 274 -30.23 5.20 -1.63
CA VAL A 274 -30.18 6.67 -1.76
C VAL A 274 -29.20 7.27 -0.75
N ILE A 275 -29.26 6.86 0.52
CA ILE A 275 -28.32 7.32 1.55
C ILE A 275 -26.87 6.95 1.18
N SER A 276 -26.66 5.73 0.68
CA SER A 276 -25.36 5.26 0.20
C SER A 276 -24.84 6.13 -0.95
N VAL A 277 -25.62 6.34 -2.00
CA VAL A 277 -25.21 7.14 -3.17
C VAL A 277 -24.97 8.60 -2.79
N VAL A 278 -25.78 9.22 -1.92
CA VAL A 278 -25.56 10.59 -1.44
C VAL A 278 -24.22 10.70 -0.69
N ALA A 279 -23.92 9.75 0.21
CA ALA A 279 -22.63 9.71 0.88
C ALA A 279 -21.48 9.54 -0.14
N GLY A 280 -21.65 8.64 -1.12
CA GLY A 280 -20.72 8.43 -2.22
C GLY A 280 -20.46 9.69 -3.05
N LEU A 281 -21.51 10.44 -3.42
CA LEU A 281 -21.42 11.67 -4.20
C LEU A 281 -20.66 12.77 -3.43
N LEU A 282 -20.93 12.92 -2.12
CA LEU A 282 -20.20 13.86 -1.27
C LEU A 282 -18.70 13.52 -1.22
N MET A 283 -18.35 12.24 -1.07
CA MET A 283 -16.97 11.78 -1.16
C MET A 283 -16.37 12.05 -2.54
N TRP A 284 -17.14 11.81 -3.61
CA TRP A 284 -16.65 11.92 -4.97
C TRP A 284 -16.33 13.36 -5.37
N VAL A 285 -17.25 14.29 -5.13
CA VAL A 285 -17.06 15.72 -5.44
C VAL A 285 -15.85 16.30 -4.70
N THR A 286 -15.70 15.95 -3.42
CA THR A 286 -14.60 16.46 -2.59
C THR A 286 -13.26 15.79 -2.92
N SER A 287 -13.27 14.61 -3.55
CA SER A 287 -12.06 13.93 -4.05
C SER A 287 -11.51 14.49 -5.36
N LEU A 288 -12.29 15.33 -6.07
CA LEU A 288 -11.86 15.91 -7.34
C LEU A 288 -10.57 16.73 -7.17
N PRO A 289 -9.62 16.67 -8.14
CA PRO A 289 -8.32 17.33 -8.02
C PRO A 289 -8.41 18.83 -7.72
N GLY A 290 -9.40 19.54 -8.28
CA GLY A 290 -9.61 20.97 -8.01
C GLY A 290 -9.97 21.24 -6.55
N VAL A 291 -10.99 20.54 -6.03
CA VAL A 291 -11.46 20.72 -4.65
C VAL A 291 -10.39 20.30 -3.64
N ARG A 292 -9.78 19.13 -3.84
CA ARG A 292 -8.74 18.60 -2.94
C ARG A 292 -7.50 19.49 -2.86
N ARG A 293 -7.11 20.13 -3.97
CA ARG A 293 -5.97 21.08 -4.00
C ARG A 293 -6.28 22.39 -3.27
N MET A 294 -7.54 22.82 -3.28
CA MET A 294 -7.98 23.99 -2.53
C MET A 294 -8.09 23.71 -1.03
N ASN A 295 -8.67 22.58 -0.65
CA ASN A 295 -8.81 22.19 0.75
C ASN A 295 -8.68 20.66 0.93
N PHE A 296 -7.48 20.24 1.37
CA PHE A 296 -7.20 18.83 1.63
C PHE A 296 -7.95 18.29 2.86
N GLU A 297 -8.20 19.12 3.87
CA GLU A 297 -8.90 18.69 5.10
C GLU A 297 -10.35 18.35 4.80
N LEU A 298 -11.03 19.16 3.99
CA LEU A 298 -12.39 18.89 3.55
C LEU A 298 -12.48 17.52 2.89
N PHE A 299 -11.63 17.25 1.90
CA PHE A 299 -11.49 15.95 1.28
C PHE A 299 -11.26 14.83 2.30
N PHE A 300 -10.30 15.00 3.20
CA PHE A 300 -9.91 13.96 4.14
C PHE A 300 -11.04 13.55 5.08
N TYR A 301 -11.81 14.52 5.59
CA TYR A 301 -12.92 14.26 6.51
C TYR A 301 -14.17 13.74 5.78
N THR A 302 -14.54 14.32 4.64
CA THR A 302 -15.70 13.85 3.87
C THR A 302 -15.49 12.44 3.35
N HIS A 303 -14.26 12.06 3.00
CA HIS A 303 -13.94 10.72 2.55
C HIS A 303 -14.15 9.65 3.63
N GLN A 304 -14.24 10.00 4.92
CA GLN A 304 -14.60 9.05 6.00
C GLN A 304 -16.05 8.56 5.90
N LEU A 305 -16.89 9.23 5.10
CA LEU A 305 -18.25 8.77 4.78
C LEU A 305 -18.28 7.43 4.04
N TYR A 306 -17.12 6.85 3.70
CA TYR A 306 -17.03 5.49 3.17
C TYR A 306 -17.69 4.46 4.11
N ILE A 307 -17.68 4.71 5.44
CA ILE A 307 -18.33 3.84 6.42
C ILE A 307 -19.85 3.86 6.20
N VAL A 308 -20.43 5.05 6.04
CA VAL A 308 -21.85 5.23 5.75
C VAL A 308 -22.19 4.59 4.40
N PHE A 309 -21.38 4.86 3.37
CA PHE A 309 -21.53 4.25 2.05
C PHE A 309 -21.57 2.71 2.12
N VAL A 310 -20.61 2.06 2.77
CA VAL A 310 -20.54 0.59 2.83
C VAL A 310 -21.68 -0.01 3.64
N VAL A 311 -22.01 0.56 4.81
CA VAL A 311 -23.10 0.05 5.67
C VAL A 311 -24.45 0.18 4.97
N PHE A 312 -24.74 1.34 4.39
CA PHE A 312 -26.00 1.55 3.68
C PHE A 312 -26.06 0.82 2.34
N MET A 313 -24.92 0.55 1.68
CA MET A 313 -24.87 -0.38 0.56
C MET A 313 -25.28 -1.79 0.98
N ALA A 314 -24.74 -2.32 2.09
CA ALA A 314 -25.12 -3.65 2.59
C ALA A 314 -26.61 -3.72 2.98
N LEU A 315 -27.15 -2.66 3.58
CA LEU A 315 -28.59 -2.52 3.85
C LEU A 315 -29.42 -2.46 2.56
N HIS A 316 -28.91 -1.80 1.51
CA HIS A 316 -29.58 -1.66 0.23
C HIS A 316 -29.71 -3.00 -0.51
N VAL A 317 -28.59 -3.73 -0.66
CA VAL A 317 -28.53 -4.92 -1.53
C VAL A 317 -28.69 -6.26 -0.78
N GLY A 318 -28.60 -6.27 0.55
CA GLY A 318 -28.61 -7.49 1.36
C GLY A 318 -27.28 -8.24 1.36
N ASP A 319 -27.22 -9.36 2.08
CA ASP A 319 -26.02 -10.16 2.31
C ASP A 319 -25.46 -10.80 1.02
N PHE A 320 -26.32 -11.41 0.22
CA PHE A 320 -25.90 -12.21 -0.93
C PHE A 320 -25.32 -11.37 -2.08
N ILE A 321 -25.88 -10.20 -2.44
CA ILE A 321 -25.26 -9.29 -3.43
C ILE A 321 -24.02 -8.62 -2.85
N PHE A 322 -24.06 -8.22 -1.56
CA PHE A 322 -22.91 -7.60 -0.91
C PHE A 322 -21.66 -8.50 -0.94
N CYS A 323 -21.84 -9.83 -0.89
CA CYS A 323 -20.77 -10.82 -1.05
C CYS A 323 -19.99 -10.74 -2.37
N PHE A 324 -20.47 -10.02 -3.41
CA PHE A 324 -19.66 -9.77 -4.60
C PHE A 324 -18.47 -8.85 -4.32
N ALA A 325 -18.60 -7.89 -3.40
CA ALA A 325 -17.53 -6.95 -3.03
C ALA A 325 -16.96 -7.16 -1.62
N ALA A 326 -17.55 -8.05 -0.82
CA ALA A 326 -17.22 -8.22 0.59
C ALA A 326 -15.74 -8.59 0.84
N GLY A 327 -15.10 -9.40 -0.01
CA GLY A 327 -13.71 -9.83 0.17
C GLY A 327 -12.72 -8.67 0.18
N GLY A 328 -12.83 -7.75 -0.79
CA GLY A 328 -11.98 -6.54 -0.84
C GLY A 328 -12.25 -5.59 0.32
N ILE A 329 -13.51 -5.42 0.70
CA ILE A 329 -13.92 -4.61 1.86
C ILE A 329 -13.36 -5.21 3.16
N PHE A 330 -13.42 -6.54 3.32
CA PHE A 330 -12.93 -7.24 4.51
C PHE A 330 -11.43 -7.08 4.68
N LEU A 331 -10.64 -7.25 3.61
CA LEU A 331 -9.20 -7.01 3.63
C LEU A 331 -8.85 -5.56 4.00
N PHE A 332 -9.64 -4.60 3.52
CA PHE A 332 -9.47 -3.21 3.92
C PHE A 332 -9.84 -2.95 5.38
N MET A 333 -10.89 -3.60 5.91
CA MET A 333 -11.22 -3.54 7.34
C MET A 333 -10.08 -4.10 8.21
N LEU A 334 -9.51 -5.24 7.81
CA LEU A 334 -8.34 -5.83 8.46
C LEU A 334 -7.16 -4.87 8.50
N ASP A 335 -6.81 -4.26 7.37
CA ASP A 335 -5.74 -3.27 7.25
C ASP A 335 -6.03 -1.99 8.07
N ARG A 336 -7.28 -1.51 8.04
CA ARG A 336 -7.71 -0.34 8.84
C ARG A 336 -7.58 -0.61 10.34
N PHE A 337 -7.99 -1.78 10.82
CA PHE A 337 -7.90 -2.13 12.24
C PHE A 337 -6.45 -2.29 12.71
N LEU A 338 -5.56 -2.88 11.89
CA LEU A 338 -4.13 -2.92 12.20
C LEU A 338 -3.53 -1.52 12.34
N ARG A 339 -3.82 -0.61 11.40
CA ARG A 339 -3.37 0.79 11.46
C ARG A 339 -3.92 1.53 12.67
N PHE A 340 -5.18 1.28 13.03
CA PHE A 340 -5.75 1.81 14.26
C PHE A 340 -4.99 1.31 15.50
N CYS A 341 -4.61 0.03 15.56
CA CYS A 341 -3.80 -0.47 16.67
C CYS A 341 -2.38 0.10 16.67
N GLN A 342 -1.77 0.28 15.49
CA GLN A 342 -0.44 0.86 15.32
C GLN A 342 -0.38 2.32 15.82
N SER A 343 -1.34 3.14 15.37
CA SER A 343 -1.41 4.58 15.67
C SER A 343 -1.64 4.91 17.15
N ARG A 344 -2.07 3.95 17.98
CA ARG A 344 -2.22 4.17 19.43
C ARG A 344 -0.88 4.26 20.16
N ARG A 345 0.20 3.70 19.61
CA ARG A 345 1.51 3.66 20.25
C ARG A 345 2.18 5.03 20.18
N THR A 346 2.61 5.52 21.34
CA THR A 346 3.43 6.72 21.44
C THR A 346 4.86 6.39 21.08
N VAL A 347 5.47 7.25 20.27
CA VAL A 347 6.86 7.17 19.85
C VAL A 347 7.61 8.34 20.45
N ASP A 348 8.72 8.06 21.12
CA ASP A 348 9.59 9.09 21.69
C ASP A 348 10.43 9.72 20.56
N VAL A 349 10.44 11.04 20.53
CA VAL A 349 11.35 11.85 19.70
C VAL A 349 12.71 11.87 20.40
N VAL A 350 13.76 11.40 19.71
CA VAL A 350 15.14 11.35 20.22
C VAL A 350 15.79 12.72 20.13
N SER A 351 15.71 13.35 18.95
CA SER A 351 16.22 14.70 18.72
C SER A 351 15.39 15.45 17.69
N ALA A 352 15.45 16.78 17.75
CA ALA A 352 14.90 17.68 16.76
C ALA A 352 15.92 18.77 16.41
N ARG A 353 16.19 18.98 15.13
CA ARG A 353 17.10 20.04 14.64
C ARG A 353 16.36 20.99 13.71
N CYS A 354 16.64 22.29 13.82
CA CYS A 354 16.10 23.32 12.92
C CYS A 354 17.21 23.85 12.02
N PHE A 355 16.98 23.83 10.70
CA PHE A 355 17.87 24.41 9.70
C PHE A 355 17.42 25.83 9.31
N PRO A 356 18.34 26.74 8.94
CA PRO A 356 18.00 28.11 8.56
C PRO A 356 17.05 28.21 7.37
N CYS A 357 17.04 27.21 6.47
CA CYS A 357 16.16 27.16 5.32
C CYS A 357 14.69 26.82 5.63
N GLY A 358 14.30 26.81 6.91
CA GLY A 358 12.95 26.44 7.33
C GLY A 358 12.67 24.94 7.14
N THR A 359 13.69 24.11 7.34
CA THR A 359 13.56 22.64 7.37
C THR A 359 13.85 22.14 8.77
N LEU A 360 13.09 21.15 9.22
CA LEU A 360 13.23 20.51 10.52
C LEU A 360 13.69 19.07 10.30
N GLU A 361 14.68 18.61 11.04
CA GLU A 361 14.94 17.18 11.16
C GLU A 361 14.33 16.67 12.46
N LEU A 362 13.65 15.54 12.38
CA LEU A 362 13.08 14.84 13.52
C LEU A 362 13.62 13.41 13.55
N VAL A 363 14.28 13.04 14.63
CA VAL A 363 14.77 11.67 14.86
C VAL A 363 13.83 10.97 15.85
N LEU A 364 13.28 9.84 15.44
CA LEU A 364 12.27 9.07 16.16
C LEU A 364 12.86 7.74 16.62
N SER A 365 12.42 7.24 17.77
CA SER A 365 12.86 5.94 18.29
C SER A 365 12.20 4.77 17.55
N LYS A 366 13.01 3.79 17.12
CA LYS A 366 12.52 2.53 16.52
C LYS A 366 13.04 1.31 17.28
N PRO A 367 12.30 0.18 17.31
CA PRO A 367 12.83 -1.07 17.84
C PRO A 367 13.78 -1.73 16.82
N ALA A 368 14.76 -2.51 17.31
CA ALA A 368 15.82 -3.11 16.47
C ALA A 368 15.27 -4.04 15.37
N ASN A 369 14.24 -4.79 15.70
CA ASN A 369 13.55 -5.72 14.80
C ASN A 369 12.63 -5.03 13.75
N LEU A 370 12.51 -3.70 13.78
CA LEU A 370 11.85 -2.94 12.71
C LEU A 370 12.86 -2.65 11.59
N HIS A 371 12.75 -3.46 10.53
CA HIS A 371 13.50 -3.24 9.29
C HIS A 371 12.77 -2.27 8.37
N TYR A 372 13.45 -1.58 7.48
CA TYR A 372 12.83 -0.85 6.38
C TYR A 372 13.78 -0.83 5.20
N ASN A 373 13.32 -0.31 4.07
CA ASN A 373 14.18 -0.06 2.92
C ASN A 373 14.35 1.44 2.74
N ALA A 374 15.48 1.86 2.15
CA ALA A 374 15.60 3.20 1.60
C ALA A 374 14.43 3.48 0.63
N LEU A 375 14.01 4.75 0.50
CA LEU A 375 12.74 5.17 -0.12
C LEU A 375 11.48 4.89 0.72
N GLY A 376 11.64 4.43 1.96
CA GLY A 376 10.53 4.31 2.90
C GLY A 376 9.96 5.67 3.32
N TRP A 377 8.73 5.67 3.80
CA TRP A 377 8.06 6.85 4.35
C TRP A 377 7.13 6.45 5.50
N ILE A 378 6.79 7.42 6.34
CA ILE A 378 5.95 7.23 7.53
C ILE A 378 4.83 8.26 7.57
N PHE A 379 3.73 7.96 8.26
CA PHE A 379 2.82 9.01 8.72
C PHE A 379 3.17 9.40 10.14
N LEU A 380 3.30 10.70 10.37
CA LEU A 380 3.57 11.29 11.66
C LEU A 380 2.35 12.06 12.16
N GLN A 381 1.99 11.78 13.41
CA GLN A 381 1.10 12.60 14.22
C GLN A 381 1.88 13.12 15.42
N VAL A 382 1.71 14.41 15.73
CA VAL A 382 2.24 15.03 16.95
C VAL A 382 1.07 15.50 17.80
N ARG A 383 0.88 14.86 18.96
CA ARG A 383 -0.34 14.99 19.77
C ARG A 383 -0.56 16.41 20.27
N GLU A 384 0.52 17.13 20.55
CA GLU A 384 0.51 18.51 21.03
C GLU A 384 0.03 19.50 19.96
N LEU A 385 0.06 19.11 18.67
CA LEU A 385 -0.38 19.97 17.56
C LEU A 385 -1.80 19.65 17.14
N SER A 386 -2.11 18.35 17.02
CA SER A 386 -3.41 17.86 16.56
C SER A 386 -3.61 16.38 16.89
N TRP A 387 -4.82 16.04 17.31
CA TRP A 387 -5.24 14.66 17.59
C TRP A 387 -5.71 13.89 16.36
N LEU A 388 -5.98 14.57 15.25
CA LEU A 388 -6.61 13.96 14.07
C LEU A 388 -5.76 14.07 12.81
N GLN A 389 -4.81 15.01 12.76
CA GLN A 389 -3.98 15.22 11.58
C GLN A 389 -2.79 14.27 11.55
N TRP A 390 -2.69 13.52 10.45
CA TRP A 390 -1.58 12.63 10.12
C TRP A 390 -0.94 13.12 8.83
N HIS A 391 0.39 13.32 8.85
CA HIS A 391 1.13 13.86 7.71
C HIS A 391 2.19 12.86 7.22
N PRO A 392 2.27 12.60 5.91
CA PRO A 392 3.27 11.70 5.34
C PRO A 392 4.63 12.40 5.20
N PHE A 393 5.70 11.70 5.57
CA PHE A 393 7.08 12.15 5.39
C PHE A 393 7.99 11.01 4.93
N SER A 394 8.84 11.27 3.95
CA SER A 394 9.88 10.34 3.53
C SER A 394 10.94 10.17 4.63
N VAL A 395 11.37 8.93 4.82
CA VAL A 395 12.47 8.60 5.71
C VAL A 395 13.77 9.06 5.04
N SER A 396 14.59 9.80 5.78
CA SER A 396 15.88 10.32 5.31
C SER A 396 17.07 9.51 5.82
N SER A 397 16.90 8.71 6.88
CA SER A 397 17.93 7.79 7.39
C SER A 397 18.01 6.50 6.59
N SER A 398 19.20 5.89 6.54
CA SER A 398 19.37 4.55 5.95
C SER A 398 18.77 3.46 6.86
N PRO A 399 18.33 2.31 6.32
CA PRO A 399 17.94 1.16 7.14
C PRO A 399 19.09 0.54 7.94
N LEU A 400 20.34 0.85 7.59
CA LEU A 400 21.55 0.44 8.31
C LEU A 400 22.07 1.55 9.25
N ASP A 401 21.47 2.73 9.22
CA ASP A 401 21.85 3.87 10.06
C ASP A 401 21.27 3.70 11.47
N GLY A 402 21.99 2.91 12.27
CA GLY A 402 21.66 2.59 13.66
C GLY A 402 20.47 1.64 13.85
N GLU A 403 20.50 0.90 14.96
CA GLU A 403 19.45 -0.09 15.23
C GLU A 403 18.17 0.51 15.82
N HIS A 404 18.27 1.69 16.44
CA HIS A 404 17.23 2.22 17.33
C HIS A 404 16.62 3.57 16.96
N HIS A 405 16.92 4.11 15.77
CA HIS A 405 16.36 5.39 15.35
C HIS A 405 15.95 5.41 13.87
N ILE A 406 15.12 6.39 13.52
CA ILE A 406 14.72 6.72 12.15
C ILE A 406 14.59 8.24 12.04
N ALA A 407 15.09 8.82 10.95
CA ALA A 407 15.07 10.27 10.74
C ALA A 407 14.12 10.67 9.61
N VAL A 408 13.49 11.83 9.75
CA VAL A 408 12.68 12.49 8.70
C VAL A 408 13.05 13.97 8.59
N LEU A 409 13.01 14.49 7.37
CA LEU A 409 13.18 15.91 7.07
C LEU A 409 11.83 16.54 6.69
N ILE A 410 11.48 17.63 7.37
CA ILE A 410 10.17 18.30 7.29
C ILE A 410 10.38 19.76 6.90
N LYS A 411 10.02 20.13 5.66
CA LYS A 411 10.02 21.54 5.23
C LYS A 411 8.78 22.28 5.73
N VAL A 412 8.97 23.47 6.28
CA VAL A 412 7.89 24.29 6.85
C VAL A 412 7.13 24.99 5.71
N LEU A 413 5.98 24.43 5.32
CA LEU A 413 5.17 24.92 4.20
C LEU A 413 3.72 25.27 4.55
N GLY A 414 3.19 24.75 5.66
CA GLY A 414 1.78 24.95 6.05
C GLY A 414 1.56 25.14 7.54
N ASN A 415 0.29 25.32 7.91
CA ASN A 415 -0.12 25.64 9.28
C ASN A 415 0.37 24.60 10.30
N TRP A 416 0.29 23.30 9.97
CA TRP A 416 0.74 22.24 10.87
C TRP A 416 2.26 22.26 11.06
N THR A 417 3.03 22.35 9.98
CA THR A 417 4.51 22.37 10.04
C THR A 417 5.04 23.63 10.74
N GLN A 418 4.38 24.78 10.57
CA GLN A 418 4.72 26.01 11.29
C GLN A 418 4.46 25.91 12.80
N LYS A 419 3.38 25.22 13.20
CA LYS A 419 3.12 24.95 14.62
C LYS A 419 4.17 24.00 15.21
N LEU A 420 4.62 23.01 14.43
CA LEU A 420 5.69 22.10 14.83
C LEU A 420 7.01 22.85 15.07
N GLU A 421 7.42 23.69 14.11
CA GLU A 421 8.61 24.54 14.22
C GLU A 421 8.55 25.42 15.48
N ARG A 422 7.47 26.19 15.65
CA ARG A 422 7.27 27.04 16.83
C ARG A 422 7.34 26.26 18.13
N ARG A 423 6.80 25.03 18.15
CA ARG A 423 6.87 24.17 19.32
C ARG A 423 8.32 23.76 19.61
N ILE A 424 9.07 23.29 18.61
CA ILE A 424 10.48 22.91 18.78
C ILE A 424 11.32 24.09 19.27
N LEU A 425 11.17 25.27 18.65
CA LEU A 425 11.88 26.50 19.06
C LEU A 425 11.59 26.85 20.51
N SER A 426 10.32 26.80 20.93
CA SER A 426 9.94 27.08 22.31
C SER A 426 10.45 26.04 23.33
N ILE A 427 10.77 24.80 22.91
CA ILE A 427 11.42 23.80 23.78
C ILE A 427 12.91 24.14 23.94
N SER A 428 13.56 24.54 22.84
CA SER A 428 14.96 24.99 22.85
C SER A 428 15.17 26.12 23.86
N GLU A 429 14.26 27.10 23.90
CA GLU A 429 14.35 28.26 24.80
C GLU A 429 14.02 27.96 26.27
N LYS A 430 13.04 27.09 26.55
CA LYS A 430 12.50 26.85 27.90
C LYS A 430 13.08 25.62 28.61
N GLY A 431 13.95 24.88 27.93
CA GLY A 431 14.51 23.61 28.40
C GLY A 431 13.57 22.40 28.18
N PRO A 432 14.09 21.16 28.19
CA PRO A 432 13.39 19.94 27.79
C PRO A 432 12.35 19.42 28.83
N GLN A 433 11.60 20.30 29.49
CA GLN A 433 10.62 19.91 30.53
C GLN A 433 9.35 19.24 29.96
N THR A 434 9.09 19.35 28.65
CA THR A 434 7.95 18.68 27.99
C THR A 434 8.44 17.92 26.75
N ALA A 435 8.44 16.59 26.80
CA ALA A 435 8.74 15.75 25.64
C ALA A 435 7.66 15.90 24.56
N ILE A 436 8.07 15.93 23.28
CA ILE A 436 7.14 15.87 22.14
C ILE A 436 6.63 14.44 22.02
N THR A 437 5.32 14.24 22.09
CA THR A 437 4.70 12.91 21.94
C THR A 437 4.27 12.70 20.50
N ALA A 438 5.03 11.87 19.78
CA ALA A 438 4.68 11.47 18.42
C ALA A 438 3.86 10.16 18.42
N SER A 439 3.15 9.92 17.33
CA SER A 439 2.59 8.62 16.96
C SER A 439 2.90 8.40 15.49
N VAL A 440 3.28 7.18 15.12
CA VAL A 440 3.83 6.88 13.79
C VAL A 440 3.12 5.68 13.17
N GLU A 441 2.69 5.81 11.92
CA GLU A 441 2.28 4.69 11.08
C GLU A 441 3.35 4.39 10.02
N GLY A 442 3.56 3.11 9.70
CA GLY A 442 4.60 2.65 8.79
C GLY A 442 5.81 2.03 9.51
N PRO A 443 6.97 1.92 8.83
CA PRO A 443 7.31 2.48 7.52
C PRO A 443 6.62 1.75 6.36
N TYR A 444 6.27 2.53 5.34
CA TYR A 444 5.72 2.08 4.06
C TYR A 444 6.74 2.32 2.95
N GLY A 445 6.77 1.47 1.93
CA GLY A 445 7.72 1.60 0.83
C GLY A 445 7.76 0.32 -0.01
N HIS A 446 8.73 0.23 -0.91
CA HIS A 446 8.98 -0.99 -1.67
C HIS A 446 9.56 -2.08 -0.78
N GLU A 447 9.18 -3.34 -1.00
CA GLU A 447 9.80 -4.49 -0.30
C GLU A 447 11.16 -4.82 -0.90
N SER A 448 11.36 -4.54 -2.19
CA SER A 448 12.64 -4.76 -2.85
C SER A 448 13.49 -3.47 -2.92
N PRO A 449 14.81 -3.57 -2.68
CA PRO A 449 15.73 -2.44 -2.72
C PRO A 449 16.13 -2.13 -4.18
N TYR A 450 15.23 -1.49 -4.92
CA TYR A 450 15.44 -1.19 -6.35
C TYR A 450 16.70 -0.37 -6.64
N HIS A 451 17.06 0.55 -5.73
CA HIS A 451 18.27 1.36 -5.85
C HIS A 451 19.54 0.52 -5.88
N LEU A 452 19.52 -0.71 -5.37
CA LEU A 452 20.67 -1.61 -5.41
C LEU A 452 20.73 -2.49 -6.65
N THR A 453 19.80 -2.35 -7.60
CA THR A 453 19.70 -3.24 -8.78
C THR A 453 20.50 -2.73 -9.98
N TYR A 454 20.93 -1.46 -9.95
CA TYR A 454 21.55 -0.78 -11.09
C TYR A 454 22.97 -0.30 -10.72
N GLU A 455 23.90 -0.40 -11.67
CA GLU A 455 25.30 0.06 -11.47
C GLU A 455 25.43 1.58 -11.56
N ASN A 456 24.62 2.21 -12.42
CA ASN A 456 24.58 3.66 -12.59
C ASN A 456 23.25 4.20 -12.07
N LEU A 457 23.29 5.18 -11.17
CA LEU A 457 22.13 5.85 -10.61
C LEU A 457 22.16 7.33 -10.95
N ILE A 458 21.07 7.84 -11.50
CA ILE A 458 20.84 9.28 -11.71
C ILE A 458 19.66 9.68 -10.83
N LEU A 459 19.91 10.52 -9.83
CA LEU A 459 18.94 10.93 -8.81
C LEU A 459 18.61 12.41 -8.99
N VAL A 460 17.40 12.71 -9.48
CA VAL A 460 16.95 14.07 -9.78
C VAL A 460 15.97 14.57 -8.71
N ALA A 461 16.39 15.53 -7.89
CA ALA A 461 15.60 16.07 -6.78
C ALA A 461 15.28 17.56 -6.94
N GLY A 462 14.12 17.97 -6.43
CA GLY A 462 13.74 19.38 -6.27
C GLY A 462 13.43 19.73 -4.82
N GLY A 463 14.15 20.70 -4.25
CA GLY A 463 13.98 21.16 -2.87
C GLY A 463 14.08 20.00 -1.85
N ILE A 464 13.08 19.87 -0.97
CA ILE A 464 13.02 18.82 0.06
C ILE A 464 12.91 17.39 -0.51
N GLY A 465 12.64 17.24 -1.81
CA GLY A 465 12.61 15.95 -2.50
C GLY A 465 13.96 15.21 -2.49
N ILE A 466 15.04 15.83 -2.00
CA ILE A 466 16.33 15.18 -1.74
C ILE A 466 16.27 14.15 -0.61
N SER A 467 15.32 14.27 0.33
CA SER A 467 15.20 13.44 1.54
C SER A 467 15.30 11.92 1.29
N PRO A 468 14.51 11.32 0.38
CA PRO A 468 14.63 9.89 0.07
C PRO A 468 15.97 9.49 -0.59
N PHE A 469 16.64 10.43 -1.28
CA PHE A 469 17.95 10.17 -1.89
C PHE A 469 19.09 10.19 -0.88
N LEU A 470 18.96 10.97 0.19
CA LEU A 470 19.86 10.90 1.35
C LEU A 470 19.82 9.51 1.99
N ALA A 471 18.63 8.91 2.12
CA ALA A 471 18.48 7.54 2.61
C ALA A 471 19.11 6.50 1.68
N ILE A 472 18.99 6.68 0.35
CA ILE A 472 19.66 5.82 -0.64
C ILE A 472 21.17 5.91 -0.51
N LEU A 473 21.69 7.14 -0.47
CA LEU A 473 23.12 7.39 -0.42
C LEU A 473 23.73 6.80 0.85
N SER A 474 23.10 7.07 2.00
CA SER A 474 23.50 6.50 3.28
C SER A 474 23.45 4.96 3.27
N ASP A 475 22.44 4.32 2.67
CA ASP A 475 22.36 2.85 2.58
C ASP A 475 23.50 2.27 1.73
N ILE A 476 23.83 2.91 0.61
CA ILE A 476 24.94 2.50 -0.26
C ILE A 476 26.28 2.63 0.47
N LEU A 477 26.51 3.74 1.17
CA LEU A 477 27.75 3.97 1.92
C LEU A 477 27.92 2.96 3.06
N HIS A 478 26.88 2.72 3.86
CA HIS A 478 26.93 1.70 4.92
C HIS A 478 27.23 0.30 4.36
N ARG A 479 26.57 -0.08 3.25
CA ARG A 479 26.82 -1.38 2.61
C ARG A 479 28.24 -1.53 2.13
N ASN A 480 28.78 -0.48 1.52
CA ASN A 480 30.15 -0.48 1.03
C ASN A 480 31.16 -0.62 2.18
N ASN A 481 30.98 0.15 3.26
CA ASN A 481 31.81 0.06 4.46
C ASN A 481 31.76 -1.33 5.12
N GLU A 482 30.58 -1.94 5.18
CA GLU A 482 30.38 -3.28 5.75
C GLU A 482 30.74 -4.43 4.78
N GLY A 483 31.20 -4.12 3.57
CA GLY A 483 31.50 -5.12 2.54
C GLY A 483 30.29 -5.93 2.07
N LYS A 484 29.07 -5.39 2.25
CA LYS A 484 27.82 -5.99 1.79
C LYS A 484 27.67 -5.82 0.28
N PRO A 485 27.00 -6.75 -0.42
CA PRO A 485 26.81 -6.66 -1.86
C PRO A 485 26.03 -5.40 -2.24
N CYS A 486 26.64 -4.58 -3.09
CA CYS A 486 26.11 -3.34 -3.63
C CYS A 486 26.51 -3.24 -5.11
N LEU A 487 25.53 -3.07 -6.01
CA LEU A 487 25.79 -2.88 -7.44
C LEU A 487 26.11 -1.43 -7.84
N PRO A 488 25.46 -0.40 -7.27
CA PRO A 488 25.77 0.99 -7.58
C PRO A 488 27.25 1.31 -7.42
N LYS A 489 27.85 1.85 -8.49
CA LYS A 489 29.23 2.36 -8.53
C LYS A 489 29.30 3.81 -8.99
N ASN A 490 28.38 4.26 -9.83
CA ASN A 490 28.33 5.63 -10.31
C ASN A 490 27.00 6.25 -9.87
N ILE A 491 27.06 7.33 -9.10
CA ILE A 491 25.89 8.07 -8.61
C ILE A 491 26.02 9.53 -9.04
N LEU A 492 25.07 9.99 -9.84
CA LEU A 492 24.90 11.40 -10.19
C LEU A 492 23.66 11.94 -9.48
N ILE A 493 23.84 12.91 -8.59
CA ILE A 493 22.74 13.61 -7.92
C ILE A 493 22.58 14.98 -8.57
N ILE A 494 21.44 15.19 -9.24
CA ILE A 494 21.04 16.49 -9.78
C ILE A 494 20.01 17.08 -8.83
N TRP A 495 20.39 18.15 -8.13
CA TRP A 495 19.53 18.75 -7.10
C TRP A 495 19.24 20.21 -7.40
N ALA A 496 17.97 20.54 -7.60
CA ALA A 496 17.52 21.90 -7.83
C ALA A 496 16.91 22.50 -6.55
N VAL A 497 17.48 23.60 -6.06
CA VAL A 497 17.01 24.34 -4.88
C VAL A 497 16.67 25.78 -5.24
N LYS A 498 15.85 26.41 -4.39
CA LYS A 498 15.49 27.82 -4.58
C LYS A 498 16.60 28.76 -4.13
N THR A 499 17.17 28.50 -2.96
CA THR A 499 18.22 29.31 -2.32
C THR A 499 19.35 28.43 -1.80
N SER A 500 20.54 29.00 -1.64
CA SER A 500 21.75 28.37 -1.09
C SER A 500 21.58 27.94 0.37
N ASP A 501 20.64 28.52 1.11
CA ASP A 501 20.34 28.12 2.50
C ASP A 501 19.90 26.66 2.62
N GLU A 502 19.43 26.05 1.53
CA GLU A 502 19.01 24.65 1.50
C GLU A 502 20.21 23.70 1.42
N LEU A 503 21.38 24.14 0.96
CA LEU A 503 22.59 23.32 0.78
C LEU A 503 23.04 22.49 2.00
N PRO A 504 22.95 23.00 3.25
CA PRO A 504 23.32 22.24 4.45
C PRO A 504 22.52 20.94 4.64
N LEU A 505 21.39 20.75 3.93
CA LEU A 505 20.66 19.48 3.97
C LEU A 505 21.51 18.30 3.46
N LEU A 506 22.50 18.52 2.58
CA LEU A 506 23.43 17.46 2.17
C LEU A 506 24.34 17.01 3.31
N GLN A 507 24.66 17.91 4.24
CA GLN A 507 25.51 17.62 5.40
C GLN A 507 24.78 16.80 6.48
N THR A 508 23.48 16.51 6.31
CA THR A 508 22.76 15.61 7.20
C THR A 508 23.28 14.18 7.14
N VAL A 509 23.88 13.79 6.01
CA VAL A 509 24.56 12.50 5.84
C VAL A 509 26.06 12.77 5.86
N ASP A 510 26.71 12.40 6.96
CA ASP A 510 28.17 12.48 7.09
C ASP A 510 28.83 11.32 6.34
N MET A 511 29.11 11.54 5.06
CA MET A 511 29.62 10.50 4.16
C MET A 511 30.98 9.95 4.61
N ASP A 512 31.87 10.83 5.07
CA ASP A 512 33.21 10.50 5.52
C ASP A 512 33.18 9.68 6.83
N SER A 513 32.25 10.00 7.73
CA SER A 513 32.05 9.21 8.95
C SER A 513 31.43 7.84 8.68
N ILE A 514 30.58 7.71 7.67
CA ILE A 514 29.89 6.43 7.38
C ILE A 514 30.81 5.45 6.64
N CYS A 515 31.52 5.92 5.62
CA CYS A 515 32.41 5.09 4.80
C CYS A 515 33.69 5.86 4.48
N PRO A 516 34.73 5.75 5.33
CA PRO A 516 36.03 6.36 5.05
C PRO A 516 36.57 5.88 3.70
N ASN A 517 37.01 6.78 2.83
CA ASN A 517 37.54 6.50 1.48
C ASN A 517 36.53 5.86 0.52
N PHE A 518 35.24 6.22 0.59
CA PHE A 518 34.24 5.71 -0.36
C PHE A 518 34.61 6.02 -1.83
N SER A 519 35.39 7.07 -2.11
CA SER A 519 35.81 7.49 -3.45
C SER A 519 36.61 6.44 -4.21
N ASP A 520 37.23 5.47 -3.54
CA ASP A 520 37.94 4.35 -4.18
C ASP A 520 36.98 3.32 -4.81
N THR A 521 35.74 3.29 -4.32
CA THR A 521 34.73 2.28 -4.63
C THR A 521 33.49 2.84 -5.31
N LEU A 522 33.20 4.13 -5.10
CA LEU A 522 31.99 4.80 -5.52
C LEU A 522 32.35 6.15 -6.14
N ASN A 523 31.97 6.33 -7.40
CA ASN A 523 32.02 7.61 -8.08
C ASN A 523 30.74 8.40 -7.77
N LEU A 524 30.85 9.40 -6.90
CA LEU A 524 29.75 10.27 -6.51
C LEU A 524 29.95 11.67 -7.08
N GLU A 525 29.01 12.09 -7.93
CA GLU A 525 28.94 13.43 -8.49
C GLU A 525 27.65 14.11 -8.02
N ILE A 526 27.77 15.30 -7.44
CA ILE A 526 26.63 16.11 -6.99
C ILE A 526 26.62 17.42 -7.78
N GLN A 527 25.59 17.60 -8.60
CA GLN A 527 25.31 18.82 -9.35
C GLN A 527 24.15 19.56 -8.71
N THR A 528 24.44 20.66 -8.02
CA THR A 528 23.42 21.48 -7.36
C THR A 528 23.11 22.74 -8.17
N TYR A 529 21.84 22.99 -8.43
CA TYR A 529 21.32 24.13 -9.19
C TYR A 529 20.54 25.05 -8.26
N VAL A 530 21.09 26.24 -7.99
CA VAL A 530 20.44 27.28 -7.20
C VAL A 530 19.68 28.21 -8.14
N THR A 531 18.35 28.14 -8.09
CA THR A 531 17.51 28.70 -9.16
C THR A 531 17.05 30.15 -8.97
N ARG A 532 17.10 30.71 -7.74
CA ARG A 532 16.66 32.11 -7.49
C ARG A 532 17.81 33.08 -7.20
N GLN A 533 19.01 32.59 -6.89
CA GLN A 533 20.20 33.41 -6.69
C GLN A 533 21.09 33.31 -7.93
N THR A 534 21.60 34.44 -8.39
CA THR A 534 22.48 34.54 -9.57
C THR A 534 23.96 34.40 -9.22
N GLU A 535 24.32 34.68 -7.97
CA GLU A 535 25.69 34.64 -7.47
C GLU A 535 25.74 33.95 -6.09
N PRO A 536 26.89 33.35 -5.73
CA PRO A 536 27.12 32.81 -4.40
C PRO A 536 26.99 33.88 -3.32
N SER A 537 26.53 33.49 -2.14
CA SER A 537 26.44 34.42 -1.00
C SER A 537 27.82 34.71 -0.42
N LEU A 538 28.05 35.91 0.11
CA LEU A 538 29.35 36.29 0.70
C LEU A 538 29.74 35.46 1.95
N GLU A 539 28.82 34.67 2.51
CA GLU A 539 29.02 33.79 3.67
C GLU A 539 29.28 32.31 3.29
N GLU A 540 29.36 32.02 2.00
CA GLU A 540 29.49 30.67 1.46
C GLU A 540 30.89 30.10 1.76
N GLY A 541 30.93 29.06 2.60
CA GLY A 541 32.16 28.45 3.12
C GLY A 541 32.25 28.39 4.65
N LYS A 542 31.36 29.08 5.39
CA LYS A 542 31.13 28.76 6.80
C LYS A 542 30.19 27.55 6.88
N ALA A 543 30.57 26.51 7.62
CA ALA A 543 29.65 25.44 7.97
C ALA A 543 28.42 26.07 8.65
N ILE A 544 27.27 26.03 7.99
CA ILE A 544 26.04 26.59 8.53
C ILE A 544 25.55 25.61 9.59
N GLU A 545 25.86 25.90 10.85
CA GLU A 545 25.41 25.10 11.97
C GLU A 545 23.88 25.14 12.08
N PRO A 546 23.24 24.03 12.52
CA PRO A 546 21.81 24.04 12.78
C PRO A 546 21.47 25.14 13.79
N VAL A 547 20.44 25.95 13.48
CA VAL A 547 20.04 27.12 14.27
C VAL A 547 19.72 26.73 15.72
N ASN A 548 19.14 25.55 15.91
CA ASN A 548 18.84 24.96 17.21
C ASN A 548 18.89 23.43 17.12
N SER A 549 19.46 22.79 18.12
CA SER A 549 19.37 21.34 18.32
C SER A 549 18.80 21.04 19.71
N VAL A 550 17.75 20.23 19.75
CA VAL A 550 17.12 19.79 20.98
C VAL A 550 17.31 18.28 21.08
N PHE A 551 18.04 17.85 22.11
CA PHE A 551 18.10 16.45 22.50
C PHE A 551 17.09 16.20 23.61
N PHE A 552 16.20 15.25 23.39
CA PHE A 552 15.25 14.84 24.41
C PHE A 552 15.90 13.79 25.33
N PRO A 553 15.52 13.75 26.62
CA PRO A 553 16.04 12.76 27.56
C PRO A 553 15.82 11.33 27.04
N LYS A 554 16.70 10.40 27.46
CA LYS A 554 16.77 9.01 26.95
C LYS A 554 15.39 8.43 26.63
N PRO A 555 15.19 7.87 25.42
CA PRO A 555 13.91 7.29 25.04
C PRO A 555 13.46 6.30 26.11
N SER A 556 12.21 6.43 26.55
CA SER A 556 11.65 5.50 27.51
C SER A 556 11.55 4.13 26.84
N LYS A 557 12.07 3.10 27.52
CA LYS A 557 12.19 1.71 27.02
C LYS A 557 10.88 1.07 26.52
N LYS A 558 9.73 1.74 26.64
CA LYS A 558 8.38 1.27 26.28
C LYS A 558 7.73 2.04 25.12
N ARG A 559 8.32 3.13 24.61
CA ARG A 559 7.67 4.05 23.64
C ARG A 559 8.44 4.18 22.32
N GLY A 560 8.75 3.03 21.69
CA GLY A 560 9.23 2.98 20.31
C GLY A 560 8.12 2.76 19.29
N MET A 561 8.43 2.88 18.01
CA MET A 561 7.51 2.55 16.90
C MET A 561 6.89 1.15 17.00
N SER A 562 5.67 1.01 16.49
CA SER A 562 4.94 -0.26 16.46
C SER A 562 5.25 -1.06 15.19
N ILE A 563 5.46 -2.37 15.34
CA ILE A 563 5.81 -3.32 14.28
C ILE A 563 4.55 -3.93 13.61
N LEU A 564 3.35 -3.56 14.07
CA LEU A 564 2.09 -4.16 13.61
C LEU A 564 1.80 -4.00 12.10
N VAL A 565 2.35 -2.96 11.46
CA VAL A 565 2.11 -2.65 10.05
C VAL A 565 3.42 -2.31 9.36
N GLY A 566 3.56 -2.75 8.10
CA GLY A 566 4.76 -2.57 7.29
C GLY A 566 5.62 -3.84 7.22
N THR A 567 6.93 -3.66 7.35
CA THR A 567 7.99 -4.69 7.39
C THR A 567 7.98 -5.59 8.63
N GLY A 568 6.91 -5.53 9.42
CA GLY A 568 6.72 -6.37 10.58
C GLY A 568 6.75 -7.86 10.26
N ASN A 569 6.74 -8.68 11.30
CA ASN A 569 6.85 -10.12 11.18
C ASN A 569 5.74 -10.70 10.29
N ILE A 570 6.12 -11.15 9.10
CA ILE A 570 5.24 -11.69 8.05
C ILE A 570 4.35 -12.82 8.59
N ILE A 571 4.86 -13.61 9.53
CA ILE A 571 4.12 -14.72 10.14
C ILE A 571 2.94 -14.18 10.95
N TRP A 572 3.16 -13.17 11.79
CA TRP A 572 2.08 -12.58 12.60
C TRP A 572 1.04 -11.85 11.76
N SER A 573 1.49 -11.07 10.75
CA SER A 573 0.61 -10.43 9.79
C SER A 573 -0.25 -11.47 9.04
N GLY A 574 0.36 -12.57 8.64
CA GLY A 574 -0.30 -13.74 8.08
C GLY A 574 -1.34 -14.35 9.00
N MET A 575 -0.93 -14.75 10.21
CA MET A 575 -1.82 -15.33 11.22
C MET A 575 -3.03 -14.42 11.49
N TYR A 576 -2.83 -13.10 11.53
CA TYR A 576 -3.91 -12.14 11.71
C TYR A 576 -4.96 -12.23 10.59
N VAL A 577 -4.53 -12.26 9.32
CA VAL A 577 -5.46 -12.40 8.17
C VAL A 577 -6.17 -13.76 8.20
N ILE A 578 -5.45 -14.84 8.50
CA ILE A 578 -5.97 -16.21 8.50
C ILE A 578 -7.01 -16.40 9.61
N VAL A 579 -6.64 -16.06 10.85
CA VAL A 579 -7.50 -16.24 12.03
C VAL A 579 -8.74 -15.35 11.93
N SER A 580 -8.62 -14.12 11.39
CA SER A 580 -9.78 -13.27 11.14
C SER A 580 -10.67 -13.79 10.00
N THR A 581 -10.10 -14.40 8.96
CA THR A 581 -10.91 -15.00 7.88
C THR A 581 -11.67 -16.22 8.39
N ILE A 582 -11.03 -17.09 9.17
CA ILE A 582 -11.69 -18.21 9.84
C ILE A 582 -12.75 -17.70 10.82
N GLY A 583 -12.44 -16.66 11.59
CA GLY A 583 -13.38 -16.00 12.50
C GLY A 583 -14.62 -15.47 11.78
N LEU A 584 -14.49 -14.96 10.55
CA LEU A 584 -15.62 -14.49 9.74
C LEU A 584 -16.53 -15.65 9.36
N VAL A 585 -15.95 -16.75 8.88
CA VAL A 585 -16.72 -17.95 8.54
C VAL A 585 -17.45 -18.47 9.78
N ILE A 586 -16.76 -18.62 10.92
CA ILE A 586 -17.35 -19.10 12.17
C ILE A 586 -18.48 -18.19 12.64
N THR A 587 -18.27 -16.87 12.67
CA THR A 587 -19.28 -15.91 13.15
C THR A 587 -20.53 -15.90 12.26
N VAL A 588 -20.35 -15.96 10.93
CA VAL A 588 -21.47 -16.09 9.98
C VAL A 588 -22.20 -17.43 10.16
N THR A 589 -21.47 -18.54 10.34
CA THR A 589 -22.08 -19.84 10.62
C THR A 589 -22.90 -19.82 11.91
N LEU A 590 -22.33 -19.28 13.00
CA LEU A 590 -23.02 -19.18 14.29
C LEU A 590 -24.25 -18.27 14.19
N LEU A 591 -24.14 -17.14 13.50
CA LEU A 591 -25.29 -16.26 13.24
C LEU A 591 -26.40 -17.01 12.50
N ASN A 592 -26.05 -17.79 11.47
CA ASN A 592 -27.04 -18.55 10.70
C ASN A 592 -27.71 -19.65 11.53
N VAL A 593 -26.92 -20.42 12.29
CA VAL A 593 -27.42 -21.55 13.08
C VAL A 593 -28.18 -21.11 14.32
N LEU A 594 -27.72 -20.07 15.02
CA LEU A 594 -28.30 -19.66 16.31
C LEU A 594 -29.39 -18.61 16.20
N TYR A 595 -29.39 -17.79 15.13
CA TYR A 595 -30.28 -16.64 15.01
C TYR A 595 -31.10 -16.62 13.72
N VAL A 596 -30.46 -16.62 12.54
CA VAL A 596 -31.20 -16.42 11.27
C VAL A 596 -32.16 -17.57 10.97
N ASN A 597 -31.70 -18.82 11.06
CA ASN A 597 -32.53 -19.98 10.75
C ASN A 597 -33.60 -20.24 11.83
N PRO A 598 -33.29 -20.26 13.15
CA PRO A 598 -34.29 -20.54 14.18
C PRO A 598 -35.39 -19.49 14.28
N TYR A 599 -35.06 -18.21 14.11
CA TYR A 599 -36.03 -17.11 14.19
C TYR A 599 -36.64 -16.75 12.82
N GLY A 600 -36.30 -17.48 11.76
CA GLY A 600 -36.87 -17.27 10.42
C GLY A 600 -36.61 -15.87 9.87
N VAL A 601 -35.41 -15.32 10.08
CA VAL A 601 -35.07 -13.98 9.60
C VAL A 601 -35.01 -14.00 8.07
N TYR A 602 -35.94 -13.31 7.41
CA TYR A 602 -36.01 -13.25 5.95
C TYR A 602 -35.75 -11.86 5.37
N GLN A 603 -35.66 -10.80 6.20
CA GLN A 603 -35.45 -9.45 5.69
C GLN A 603 -34.05 -9.27 5.09
N TRP A 604 -33.96 -8.88 3.81
CA TRP A 604 -32.70 -8.78 3.08
C TRP A 604 -31.77 -7.71 3.64
N TRP A 605 -32.30 -6.51 3.87
CA TRP A 605 -31.54 -5.40 4.46
C TRP A 605 -30.93 -5.81 5.82
N TYR A 606 -31.69 -6.55 6.63
CA TYR A 606 -31.26 -6.94 7.96
C TYR A 606 -30.17 -8.02 7.90
N LYS A 607 -30.27 -8.99 6.99
CA LYS A 607 -29.20 -9.95 6.73
C LYS A 607 -27.91 -9.26 6.28
N GLY A 608 -28.00 -8.27 5.39
CA GLY A 608 -26.86 -7.46 4.97
C GLY A 608 -26.18 -6.74 6.14
N LEU A 609 -26.96 -6.12 7.03
CA LEU A 609 -26.44 -5.50 8.25
C LEU A 609 -25.76 -6.50 9.17
N LEU A 610 -26.40 -7.63 9.45
CA LEU A 610 -25.85 -8.68 10.30
C LEU A 610 -24.54 -9.26 9.74
N PHE A 611 -24.44 -9.37 8.41
CA PHE A 611 -23.21 -9.80 7.75
C PHE A 611 -22.06 -8.79 7.97
N VAL A 612 -22.31 -7.49 7.81
CA VAL A 612 -21.33 -6.44 8.14
C VAL A 612 -20.93 -6.48 9.62
N VAL A 613 -21.89 -6.72 10.52
CA VAL A 613 -21.60 -6.90 11.95
C VAL A 613 -20.69 -8.11 12.17
N CYS A 614 -20.92 -9.24 11.49
CA CYS A 614 -20.01 -10.40 11.56
C CYS A 614 -18.60 -10.06 11.06
N MET A 615 -18.48 -9.27 9.99
CA MET A 615 -17.17 -8.77 9.53
C MET A 615 -16.47 -7.95 10.62
N VAL A 616 -17.17 -6.99 11.25
CA VAL A 616 -16.60 -6.18 12.34
C VAL A 616 -16.21 -7.05 13.53
N VAL A 617 -17.12 -7.91 14.01
CA VAL A 617 -16.88 -8.81 15.15
C VAL A 617 -15.68 -9.71 14.88
N SER A 618 -15.58 -10.25 13.67
CA SER A 618 -14.45 -11.09 13.30
C SER A 618 -13.11 -10.36 13.43
N VAL A 619 -13.01 -9.14 12.87
CA VAL A 619 -11.79 -8.33 12.94
C VAL A 619 -11.45 -7.96 14.39
N LEU A 620 -12.44 -7.53 15.19
CA LEU A 620 -12.20 -7.08 16.56
C LEU A 620 -11.86 -8.23 17.52
N VAL A 621 -12.60 -9.34 17.45
CA VAL A 621 -12.44 -10.46 18.39
C VAL A 621 -11.27 -11.34 17.97
N PHE A 622 -11.33 -11.92 16.76
CA PHE A 622 -10.31 -12.87 16.30
C PHE A 622 -9.03 -12.14 15.88
N GLY A 623 -9.16 -11.06 15.13
CA GLY A 623 -8.01 -10.23 14.76
C GLY A 623 -7.37 -9.54 15.96
N GLY A 624 -8.18 -8.98 16.87
CA GLY A 624 -7.70 -8.37 18.11
C GLY A 624 -6.96 -9.37 19.01
N PHE A 625 -7.45 -10.61 19.12
CA PHE A 625 -6.77 -11.68 19.86
C PHE A 625 -5.35 -11.93 19.31
N VAL A 626 -5.19 -12.02 17.99
CA VAL A 626 -3.86 -12.20 17.37
C VAL A 626 -2.95 -11.00 17.65
N ILE A 627 -3.49 -9.78 17.59
CA ILE A 627 -2.72 -8.56 17.89
C ILE A 627 -2.22 -8.55 19.34
N VAL A 628 -3.06 -8.96 20.30
CA VAL A 628 -2.65 -9.07 21.71
C VAL A 628 -1.52 -10.08 21.86
N LEU A 629 -1.63 -11.27 21.25
CA LEU A 629 -0.55 -12.26 21.26
C LEU A 629 0.73 -11.75 20.60
N TRP A 630 0.61 -11.02 19.49
CA TRP A 630 1.74 -10.40 18.82
C TRP A 630 2.44 -9.38 19.72
N HIS A 631 1.69 -8.51 20.39
CA HIS A 631 2.25 -7.53 21.32
C HIS A 631 2.91 -8.18 22.54
N LEU A 632 2.32 -9.25 23.09
CA LEU A 632 2.93 -10.02 24.19
C LEU A 632 4.24 -10.69 23.75
N TRP A 633 4.30 -11.21 22.52
CA TRP A 633 5.50 -11.78 21.95
C TRP A 633 6.61 -10.73 21.76
N GLU A 634 6.26 -9.53 21.28
CA GLU A 634 7.18 -8.40 21.13
C GLU A 634 7.75 -7.95 22.49
N GLY A 635 6.88 -7.84 23.51
CA GLY A 635 7.29 -7.47 24.86
C GLY A 635 8.30 -8.43 25.48
N ARG A 636 8.18 -9.74 25.21
CA ARG A 636 9.16 -10.73 25.70
C ARG A 636 10.51 -10.63 24.99
N ARG A 637 10.49 -10.40 23.67
CA ARG A 637 11.71 -10.36 22.86
C ARG A 637 12.52 -9.08 23.09
N SER A 638 11.84 -7.95 23.22
CA SER A 638 12.47 -6.67 23.56
C SER A 638 13.16 -6.68 24.93
N VAL A 639 12.65 -7.46 25.90
CA VAL A 639 13.32 -7.67 27.21
C VAL A 639 14.57 -8.54 27.06
N ALA A 640 14.56 -9.55 26.19
CA ALA A 640 15.73 -10.40 25.95
C ALA A 640 16.86 -9.66 25.21
N GLU A 641 16.52 -8.86 24.19
CA GLU A 641 17.49 -8.02 23.46
C GLU A 641 18.12 -6.93 24.37
N LEU A 642 17.42 -6.54 25.46
CA LEU A 642 17.88 -5.57 26.45
C LEU A 642 19.01 -6.08 27.37
N GLU A 643 19.11 -7.40 27.57
CA GLU A 643 20.21 -7.99 28.36
C GLU A 643 21.53 -8.00 27.58
N GLU A 644 21.48 -7.99 26.24
CA GLU A 644 22.66 -7.99 25.38
C GLU A 644 23.23 -6.59 25.08
N THR A 645 22.42 -5.51 25.12
CA THR A 645 22.83 -4.16 24.67
C THR A 645 23.46 -3.25 25.74
N ILE A 646 23.71 -3.72 26.96
CA ILE A 646 24.27 -2.89 28.04
C ILE A 646 25.75 -2.47 27.77
N GLU A 647 26.40 -2.99 26.73
CA GLU A 647 27.83 -2.74 26.46
C GLU A 647 28.17 -1.64 25.44
N ASP A 648 27.23 -1.15 24.62
CA ASP A 648 27.58 -0.19 23.55
C ASP A 648 27.08 1.25 23.82
N GLU A 649 28.01 2.13 24.20
CA GLU A 649 27.81 3.58 24.27
C GLU A 649 27.68 4.21 22.86
N PRO A 650 26.82 5.21 22.67
CA PRO A 650 26.77 5.96 21.42
C PRO A 650 28.02 6.85 21.30
N LYS A 651 28.86 6.55 20.30
CA LYS A 651 30.04 7.37 19.97
C LYS A 651 29.60 8.76 19.52
N MET A 652 30.17 9.78 20.15
CA MET A 652 30.00 11.19 19.79
C MET A 652 30.51 11.47 18.38
N LEU A 653 29.70 12.19 17.60
CA LEU A 653 30.06 12.81 16.32
C LEU A 653 31.28 13.73 16.52
N LYS A 654 32.35 13.52 15.75
CA LYS A 654 33.55 14.37 15.69
C LYS A 654 33.71 14.98 14.30
N SER A 655 34.41 16.11 14.26
CA SER A 655 34.46 17.13 13.20
C SER A 655 34.81 16.68 11.77
N CYS A 656 34.19 17.39 10.84
CA CYS A 656 34.33 17.42 9.37
C CYS A 656 35.76 17.20 8.82
N GLY A 657 35.90 16.20 7.95
CA GLY A 657 37.02 16.00 7.02
C GLY A 657 36.84 16.80 5.71
N LYS A 658 37.86 16.78 4.85
CA LYS A 658 37.85 17.44 3.53
C LYS A 658 36.94 16.65 2.57
N GLU A 659 36.03 17.35 1.89
CA GLU A 659 35.09 16.76 0.92
C GLU A 659 35.81 15.89 -0.12
N GLN A 660 35.53 14.58 -0.12
CA GLN A 660 36.13 13.59 -1.03
C GLN A 660 35.29 13.33 -2.31
N TYR A 661 34.28 14.16 -2.61
CA TYR A 661 33.39 14.03 -3.77
C TYR A 661 33.40 15.27 -4.67
N ILE A 662 32.99 15.10 -5.94
CA ILE A 662 32.86 16.22 -6.88
C ILE A 662 31.51 16.89 -6.66
N SER A 663 31.53 18.07 -6.03
CA SER A 663 30.38 18.94 -5.86
C SER A 663 30.47 20.13 -6.81
N THR A 664 29.51 20.29 -7.71
CA THR A 664 29.40 21.50 -8.54
C THR A 664 28.13 22.26 -8.18
N ILE A 665 28.27 23.56 -7.91
CA ILE A 665 27.15 24.44 -7.59
C ILE A 665 26.99 25.44 -8.73
N GLN A 666 25.80 25.49 -9.33
CA GLN A 666 25.46 26.38 -10.43
C GLN A 666 24.39 27.37 -9.99
N TYR A 667 24.71 28.66 -10.03
CA TYR A 667 23.81 29.75 -9.69
C TYR A 667 23.06 30.28 -10.91
N GLY A 668 21.81 30.69 -10.72
CA GLY A 668 20.96 31.32 -11.74
C GLY A 668 20.54 30.42 -12.89
N LYS A 669 20.89 29.12 -12.83
CA LYS A 669 20.61 28.14 -13.89
C LYS A 669 19.61 27.10 -13.43
N ARG A 670 18.93 26.49 -14.41
CA ARG A 670 18.11 25.29 -14.20
C ARG A 670 18.83 24.08 -14.79
N PRO A 671 18.58 22.86 -14.29
CA PRO A 671 19.09 21.66 -14.92
C PRO A 671 18.62 21.60 -16.37
N ASP A 672 19.56 21.42 -17.30
CA ASP A 672 19.27 21.15 -18.70
C ASP A 672 19.50 19.67 -18.98
N PHE A 673 18.40 18.93 -19.11
CA PHE A 673 18.45 17.48 -19.30
C PHE A 673 18.77 17.07 -20.74
N GLY A 674 18.69 17.99 -21.72
CA GLY A 674 18.82 17.67 -23.14
C GLY A 674 20.17 17.06 -23.54
N GLY A 675 21.25 17.41 -22.85
CA GLY A 675 22.60 16.87 -23.09
C GLY A 675 23.15 15.98 -21.97
N MET A 676 22.39 15.71 -20.91
CA MET A 676 22.84 14.87 -19.78
C MET A 676 22.54 13.38 -19.97
N PHE A 677 21.58 13.06 -20.84
CA PHE A 677 21.12 11.68 -21.08
C PHE A 677 21.42 11.19 -22.50
N GLU A 678 22.06 12.02 -23.33
CA GLU A 678 22.72 11.62 -24.59
C GLU A 678 24.08 10.98 -24.29
#